data_AF-A0A1Q5P811-F1
#
_entry.id   AF-A0A1Q5P811-F1
#
_cell.length_a   1.000
_cell.length_b   1.000
_cell.length_c   1.000
_cell.angle_alpha   90.00
_cell.angle_beta   90.00
_cell.angle_gamma   90.00
#
_symmetry.space_group_name_H-M   'P 1'
#
loop_
_entity.id
_entity.type
_entity.pdbx_description
1 polymer ?
#
loop_
_entity_poly.entity_id
_entity_poly.type
_entity_poly.pdbx_seq_one_letter_code
_entity_poly.pdbx_strand_id
1 'polypeptide(L)'
;MLAAVLLVCAFFYIQTREVQGKYTSSMQHSYQRLDLVNKLFQNKERTQALVRAHITAESKAEKDSLRGELSQAYKANEATIQELHQLLEGRGHLQILHNLSTDLKSYHTHVDSLLRLSNNRQRAAALGYEVTQLAPFYAQHQAHLISLNNELTNAARAYTNQFSPAFSNLVDDYTLLLLLVVPFILWASFAFNQITKRLQHENQRLNKEIKEREALQQNLRFTQRHFKRLFEQNPIPMFVYDQHTFRFLEVNEAAVQEYGFTQEEFLQLTVFDILPEEEKEAVRNRISRMDKAADDNNVGVKHMRKDGSVFRVLLRSHAFKAKKGVYPRLVTSENIQKQEEFIATLAKSEKQLREVSSSIPGAVYQFQVEGGSKMTFPFVSDGITGLFGVTPEEVYSNPNVLFEAVHPHDLDEVGQSIAAATASFLPWVQDLRIWNKARRKWTWIRGHGLPSSNKDGIMLYNGTFIDITDQKEAQEKLVASEANLRALLDSSPQAIYLLDKDLNVLLYNAVAAEEVRKLALKELQPGQNMLDLTTEEERATLIESHARALQGKPTQYETGCGELWFEVAFRPVLTHDRQVISVALSIHDISEQRNIISAIKNSEAQLARAQNLARIGSWEYDLLRDSLSISDNLYTIYGVSPESFSVTFNSLQAFFHPEDRDSALQDYERMLEEKTIVSTEHRIRLRDGSEKYLHQTMEPLLNYEGQVVKVLGTTQDITEHKAREQEISEAKDRFQSTIENIPEIILSADAQMRVSYISPQCGEITGYTEKDFTQQHLWPEVVHKDDLPLLQERLQEEVQQGKKTQQEIRIITRDGRQKWVLLRMSPMLGKNREVLRIDVSAADITDRKQEEAKRTLLTEQLQVQNQNLQQFAYIVSHNLRAPIANIMGLTSIYDRARPEADLNKHIIDNLGQSARHLDNTIRDLNHILTVRGQILNVSEQVCFEELLQDILKSISIELESTQAIVAYDFSHAPSILSLRSYIHSVFQNLLTNALKYRDPQRKPEICIRTYKQKDYICIEISDNGLGIDLSKVKGKLFGLYKRFHQHIEGRGLGLHLVKTQVDLLGGKIEVDSRVGEGTTFKIYI
;
A
#
# COMPACT_ATOMS: atom_id res chain seq x y z
N MET A 1 -11.56 10.79 -78.95
CA MET A 1 -12.12 10.12 -77.76
C MET A 1 -11.46 10.61 -76.48
N LEU A 2 -10.15 10.44 -76.31
CA LEU A 2 -9.41 10.97 -75.14
C LEU A 2 -9.61 12.48 -74.93
N ALA A 3 -9.59 13.26 -76.02
CA ALA A 3 -9.79 14.71 -75.97
C ALA A 3 -11.21 15.13 -75.51
N ALA A 4 -12.25 14.36 -75.83
CA ALA A 4 -13.61 14.64 -75.41
C ALA A 4 -13.81 14.31 -73.91
N VAL A 5 -13.19 13.22 -73.44
CA VAL A 5 -13.18 12.85 -72.01
C VAL A 5 -12.41 13.88 -71.18
N LEU A 6 -11.27 14.37 -71.69
CA LEU A 6 -10.47 15.39 -71.01
C LEU A 6 -11.19 16.74 -70.84
N LEU A 7 -11.98 17.16 -71.84
CA LEU A 7 -12.78 18.39 -71.77
C LEU A 7 -13.87 18.32 -70.70
N VAL A 8 -14.55 17.17 -70.56
CA VAL A 8 -15.57 16.95 -69.53
C VAL A 8 -14.96 16.92 -68.13
N CYS A 9 -13.79 16.29 -67.96
CA CYS A 9 -13.09 16.26 -66.68
C CYS A 9 -12.57 17.65 -66.24
N ALA A 10 -12.13 18.50 -67.17
CA ALA A 10 -11.61 19.82 -66.86
C ALA A 10 -12.70 20.80 -66.37
N PHE A 11 -13.90 20.75 -66.97
CA PHE A 11 -15.04 21.56 -66.55
C PHE A 11 -15.49 21.24 -65.12
N PHE A 12 -15.53 19.95 -64.76
CA PHE A 12 -15.90 19.50 -63.42
C PHE A 12 -14.94 20.02 -62.34
N TYR A 13 -13.62 19.93 -62.58
CA TYR A 13 -12.59 20.33 -61.62
C TYR A 13 -12.67 21.81 -61.20
N ILE A 14 -13.03 22.71 -62.12
CA ILE A 14 -13.10 24.15 -61.85
C ILE A 14 -14.27 24.50 -60.93
N GLN A 15 -15.45 23.92 -61.19
CA GLN A 15 -16.66 24.20 -60.41
C GLN A 15 -16.58 23.67 -58.97
N THR A 16 -15.98 22.48 -58.77
CA THR A 16 -15.84 21.91 -57.42
C THR A 16 -14.92 22.76 -56.53
N ARG A 17 -13.89 23.39 -57.12
CA ARG A 17 -12.88 24.16 -56.38
C ARG A 17 -13.43 25.49 -55.84
N GLU A 18 -14.35 26.13 -56.56
CA GLU A 18 -14.97 27.40 -56.13
C GLU A 18 -15.93 27.20 -54.95
N VAL A 19 -16.68 26.09 -54.96
CA VAL A 19 -17.60 25.68 -53.89
C VAL A 19 -16.84 25.31 -52.61
N GLN A 20 -15.69 24.64 -52.73
CA GLN A 20 -14.86 24.26 -51.59
C GLN A 20 -14.22 25.47 -50.88
N GLY A 21 -13.87 26.54 -51.61
CA GLY A 21 -13.27 27.74 -51.03
C GLY A 21 -14.18 28.48 -50.05
N LYS A 22 -15.47 28.66 -50.39
CA LYS A 22 -16.44 29.37 -49.53
C LYS A 22 -16.81 28.57 -48.27
N TYR A 23 -16.80 27.25 -48.33
CA TYR A 23 -17.14 26.37 -47.21
C TYR A 23 -16.09 26.40 -46.09
N THR A 24 -14.81 26.42 -46.48
CA THR A 24 -13.70 26.18 -45.55
C THR A 24 -13.51 27.37 -44.59
N SER A 25 -13.67 28.61 -45.07
CA SER A 25 -13.50 29.83 -44.25
C SER A 25 -14.59 30.01 -43.19
N SER A 26 -15.86 29.73 -43.52
CA SER A 26 -16.98 29.94 -42.59
C SER A 26 -17.08 28.84 -41.53
N MET A 27 -16.71 27.60 -41.88
CA MET A 27 -16.64 26.51 -40.89
C MET A 27 -15.56 26.76 -39.84
N GLN A 28 -14.39 27.27 -40.26
CA GLN A 28 -13.28 27.55 -39.35
C GLN A 28 -13.65 28.59 -38.26
N HIS A 29 -14.35 29.66 -38.62
CA HIS A 29 -14.83 30.65 -37.64
C HIS A 29 -15.89 30.10 -36.68
N SER A 30 -16.79 29.22 -37.17
CA SER A 30 -17.79 28.56 -36.32
C SER A 30 -17.14 27.64 -35.28
N TYR A 31 -16.10 26.90 -35.67
CA TYR A 31 -15.31 26.08 -34.74
C TYR A 31 -14.56 26.92 -33.70
N GLN A 32 -13.94 28.03 -34.11
CA GLN A 32 -13.25 28.93 -33.17
C GLN A 32 -14.20 29.54 -32.14
N ARG A 33 -15.42 29.93 -32.53
CA ARG A 33 -16.44 30.44 -31.58
C ARG A 33 -16.84 29.39 -30.54
N LEU A 34 -17.07 28.14 -30.97
CA LEU A 34 -17.44 27.04 -30.07
C LEU A 34 -16.28 26.66 -29.12
N ASP A 35 -15.04 26.70 -29.60
CA ASP A 35 -13.86 26.46 -28.76
C ASP A 35 -13.74 27.49 -27.62
N LEU A 36 -13.95 28.77 -27.92
CA LEU A 36 -13.91 29.83 -26.90
C LEU A 36 -15.05 29.70 -25.87
N VAL A 37 -16.24 29.26 -26.27
CA VAL A 37 -17.33 28.98 -25.32
C VAL A 37 -16.99 27.79 -24.42
N ASN A 38 -16.36 26.74 -24.96
CA ASN A 38 -15.88 25.62 -24.16
C ASN A 38 -14.79 26.05 -23.16
N LYS A 39 -13.90 26.96 -23.54
CA LYS A 39 -12.91 27.54 -22.59
C LYS A 39 -13.57 28.28 -21.44
N LEU A 40 -14.70 28.97 -21.67
CA LEU A 40 -15.47 29.59 -20.58
C LEU A 40 -16.10 28.57 -19.63
N PHE A 41 -16.61 27.45 -20.15
CA PHE A 41 -17.10 26.35 -19.29
C PHE A 41 -15.98 25.75 -18.42
N GLN A 42 -14.80 25.51 -19.01
CA GLN A 42 -13.67 24.95 -18.27
C GLN A 42 -13.14 25.92 -17.19
N ASN A 43 -13.02 27.20 -17.51
CA ASN A 43 -12.59 28.19 -16.54
C ASN A 43 -13.62 28.39 -15.42
N LYS A 44 -14.92 28.22 -15.70
CA LYS A 44 -15.96 28.23 -14.65
C LYS A 44 -15.74 27.12 -13.62
N GLU A 45 -15.55 25.88 -14.07
CA GLU A 45 -15.31 24.73 -13.17
C GLU A 45 -14.03 24.93 -12.36
N ARG A 46 -12.98 25.43 -13.01
CA ARG A 46 -11.72 25.77 -12.34
C ARG A 46 -11.90 26.82 -11.25
N THR A 47 -12.67 27.87 -11.54
CA THR A 47 -12.96 28.94 -10.58
C THR A 47 -13.73 28.42 -9.37
N GLN A 48 -14.74 27.56 -9.59
CA GLN A 48 -15.51 26.90 -8.52
C GLN A 48 -14.62 26.06 -7.59
N ALA A 49 -13.74 25.25 -8.19
CA ALA A 49 -12.82 24.41 -7.45
C ALA A 49 -11.87 25.25 -6.57
N LEU A 50 -11.32 26.33 -7.13
CA LEU A 50 -10.43 27.24 -6.41
C LEU A 50 -11.15 27.96 -5.25
N VAL A 51 -12.42 28.36 -5.42
CA VAL A 51 -13.20 28.98 -4.34
C VAL A 51 -13.42 28.01 -3.19
N ARG A 52 -13.82 26.76 -3.48
CA ARG A 52 -14.02 25.72 -2.47
C ARG A 52 -12.72 25.39 -1.74
N ALA A 53 -11.62 25.22 -2.48
CA ALA A 53 -10.31 24.98 -1.93
C ALA A 53 -9.88 26.10 -0.97
N HIS A 54 -10.12 27.36 -1.34
CA HIS A 54 -9.81 28.50 -0.47
C HIS A 54 -10.65 28.52 0.82
N ILE A 55 -11.93 28.12 0.75
CA ILE A 55 -12.80 28.04 1.94
C ILE A 55 -12.33 26.96 2.91
N THR A 56 -11.82 25.84 2.39
CA THR A 56 -11.37 24.69 3.18
C THR A 56 -9.93 24.78 3.67
N ALA A 57 -9.10 25.60 3.05
CA ALA A 57 -7.71 25.79 3.45
C ALA A 57 -7.60 26.35 4.87
N GLU A 58 -6.59 25.93 5.62
CA GLU A 58 -6.40 26.31 7.03
C GLU A 58 -5.27 27.32 7.21
N SER A 59 -4.27 27.28 6.32
CA SER A 59 -3.11 28.18 6.33
C SER A 59 -3.39 29.49 5.59
N LYS A 60 -2.94 30.62 6.17
CA LYS A 60 -3.06 31.94 5.53
C LYS A 60 -2.25 32.02 4.23
N ALA A 61 -1.07 31.40 4.17
CA ALA A 61 -0.22 31.39 2.98
C ALA A 61 -0.87 30.63 1.81
N GLU A 62 -1.55 29.52 2.13
CA GLU A 62 -2.27 28.70 1.15
C GLU A 62 -3.52 29.43 0.62
N LYS A 63 -4.27 30.11 1.51
CA LYS A 63 -5.37 30.99 1.10
C LYS A 63 -4.92 32.13 0.20
N ASP A 64 -3.82 32.81 0.55
CA ASP A 64 -3.29 33.92 -0.25
C ASP A 64 -2.81 33.44 -1.64
N SER A 65 -2.20 32.24 -1.72
CA SER A 65 -1.84 31.59 -3.00
C SER A 65 -3.07 31.29 -3.86
N LEU A 66 -4.07 30.63 -3.27
CA LEU A 66 -5.31 30.27 -3.97
C LEU A 66 -6.07 31.52 -4.45
N ARG A 67 -5.99 32.64 -3.72
CA ARG A 67 -6.56 33.92 -4.14
C ARG A 67 -5.85 34.52 -5.36
N GLY A 68 -4.54 34.35 -5.44
CA GLY A 68 -3.75 34.74 -6.62
C GLY A 68 -4.16 33.96 -7.87
N GLU A 69 -4.33 32.64 -7.73
CA GLU A 69 -4.82 31.77 -8.83
C GLU A 69 -6.25 32.11 -9.25
N LEU A 70 -7.11 32.45 -8.29
CA LEU A 70 -8.49 32.89 -8.55
C LEU A 70 -8.52 34.18 -9.37
N SER A 71 -7.66 35.15 -9.05
CA SER A 71 -7.54 36.40 -9.81
C SER A 71 -7.06 36.18 -11.26
N GLN A 72 -6.17 35.21 -11.48
CA GLN A 72 -5.75 34.82 -12.83
C GLN A 72 -6.89 34.17 -13.62
N ALA A 73 -7.66 33.28 -12.98
CA ALA A 73 -8.83 32.65 -13.60
C ALA A 73 -9.88 33.70 -14.01
N TYR A 74 -10.10 34.74 -13.19
CA TYR A 74 -11.00 35.85 -13.53
C TYR A 74 -10.55 36.64 -14.76
N LYS A 75 -9.26 36.99 -14.85
CA LYS A 75 -8.72 37.69 -16.04
C LYS A 75 -8.82 36.84 -17.30
N ALA A 76 -8.61 35.52 -17.19
CA ALA A 76 -8.75 34.60 -18.32
C ALA A 76 -10.21 34.53 -18.83
N ASN A 77 -11.20 34.57 -17.91
CA ASN A 77 -12.61 34.64 -18.28
C ASN A 77 -12.95 35.95 -19.02
N GLU A 78 -12.50 37.10 -18.52
CA GLU A 78 -12.75 38.38 -19.19
C GLU A 78 -12.11 38.46 -20.59
N ALA A 79 -10.87 37.97 -20.73
CA ALA A 79 -10.19 37.92 -22.03
C ALA A 79 -10.93 37.02 -23.04
N THR A 80 -11.38 35.85 -22.61
CA THR A 80 -12.11 34.90 -23.46
C THR A 80 -13.47 35.48 -23.90
N ILE A 81 -14.16 36.21 -23.01
CA ILE A 81 -15.40 36.92 -23.36
C ILE A 81 -15.14 38.04 -24.38
N GLN A 82 -14.06 38.82 -24.22
CA GLN A 82 -13.71 39.87 -25.19
C GLN A 82 -13.39 39.30 -26.57
N GLU A 83 -12.70 38.17 -26.63
CA GLU A 83 -12.38 37.48 -27.89
C GLU A 83 -13.64 36.93 -28.57
N LEU A 84 -14.56 36.33 -27.79
CA LEU A 84 -15.89 35.95 -28.26
C LEU A 84 -16.69 37.15 -28.79
N HIS A 85 -16.61 38.30 -28.13
CA HIS A 85 -17.30 39.51 -28.57
C HIS A 85 -16.81 40.02 -29.92
N GLN A 86 -15.53 39.86 -30.26
CA GLN A 86 -15.00 40.26 -31.58
C GLN A 86 -15.42 39.29 -32.70
N LEU A 87 -15.59 38.02 -32.38
CA LEU A 87 -15.92 36.98 -33.37
C LEU A 87 -17.42 36.83 -33.60
N LEU A 88 -18.28 37.26 -32.68
CA LEU A 88 -19.73 37.13 -32.82
C LEU A 88 -20.35 38.27 -33.63
N GLU A 89 -21.16 37.91 -34.62
CA GLU A 89 -21.96 38.86 -35.40
C GLU A 89 -23.45 38.63 -35.14
N GLY A 90 -24.20 39.71 -34.91
CA GLY A 90 -25.64 39.70 -34.64
C GLY A 90 -26.02 40.23 -33.25
N ARG A 91 -27.07 41.08 -33.20
CA ARG A 91 -27.51 41.77 -31.97
C ARG A 91 -27.94 40.81 -30.85
N GLY A 92 -28.50 39.64 -31.18
CA GLY A 92 -28.97 38.65 -30.19
C GLY A 92 -27.82 38.00 -29.41
N HIS A 93 -26.78 37.52 -30.10
CA HIS A 93 -25.61 36.91 -29.47
C HIS A 93 -24.84 37.91 -28.60
N LEU A 94 -24.74 39.17 -29.03
CA LEU A 94 -24.10 40.23 -28.26
C LEU A 94 -24.87 40.57 -26.96
N GLN A 95 -26.20 40.49 -26.96
CA GLN A 95 -27.02 40.67 -25.77
C GLN A 95 -26.79 39.56 -24.74
N ILE A 96 -26.77 38.30 -25.18
CA ILE A 96 -26.51 37.14 -24.30
C ILE A 96 -25.11 37.26 -23.71
N LEU A 97 -24.11 37.62 -24.53
CA LEU A 97 -22.73 37.78 -24.07
C LEU A 97 -22.58 38.94 -23.05
N HIS A 98 -23.34 40.03 -23.23
CA HIS A 98 -23.38 41.15 -22.29
C HIS A 98 -23.98 40.75 -20.93
N ASN A 99 -25.06 39.98 -20.93
CA ASN A 99 -25.65 39.42 -19.70
C ASN A 99 -24.65 38.48 -19.00
N LEU A 100 -23.98 37.63 -19.77
CA LEU A 100 -22.96 36.70 -19.28
C LEU A 100 -21.78 37.42 -18.61
N SER A 101 -21.33 38.53 -19.19
CA SER A 101 -20.28 39.40 -18.63
C SER A 101 -20.75 40.10 -17.34
N THR A 102 -22.00 40.56 -17.30
CA THR A 102 -22.58 41.25 -16.13
C THR A 102 -22.78 40.29 -14.95
N ASP A 103 -23.24 39.07 -15.23
CA ASP A 103 -23.40 38.00 -14.25
C ASP A 103 -22.04 37.59 -13.66
N LEU A 104 -21.00 37.47 -14.50
CA LEU A 104 -19.64 37.16 -14.04
C LEU A 104 -19.08 38.23 -13.11
N LYS A 105 -19.31 39.52 -13.39
CA LYS A 105 -18.88 40.62 -12.50
C LYS A 105 -19.59 40.60 -11.15
N SER A 106 -20.91 40.38 -11.16
CA SER A 106 -21.70 40.24 -9.93
C SER A 106 -21.23 39.03 -9.11
N TYR A 107 -21.01 37.91 -9.80
CA TYR A 107 -20.49 36.67 -9.22
C TYR A 107 -19.09 36.85 -8.58
N HIS A 108 -18.15 37.51 -9.26
CA HIS A 108 -16.83 37.83 -8.69
C HIS A 108 -16.95 38.66 -7.39
N THR A 109 -17.88 39.62 -7.36
CA THR A 109 -18.12 40.46 -6.17
C THR A 109 -18.62 39.66 -4.96
N HIS A 110 -19.52 38.69 -5.20
CA HIS A 110 -20.00 37.79 -4.15
C HIS A 110 -18.94 36.79 -3.69
N VAL A 111 -18.14 36.26 -4.62
CA VAL A 111 -16.99 35.41 -4.26
C VAL A 111 -15.99 36.19 -3.42
N ASP A 112 -15.61 37.42 -3.79
CA ASP A 112 -14.68 38.22 -3.01
C ASP A 112 -15.19 38.50 -1.58
N SER A 113 -16.50 38.71 -1.44
CA SER A 113 -17.16 38.86 -0.13
C SER A 113 -17.09 37.55 0.68
N LEU A 114 -17.33 36.41 0.03
CA LEU A 114 -17.21 35.09 0.64
C LEU A 114 -15.77 34.76 1.08
N LEU A 115 -14.77 35.10 0.25
CA LEU A 115 -13.36 34.88 0.57
C LEU A 115 -12.93 35.74 1.78
N ARG A 116 -13.45 36.97 1.91
CA ARG A 116 -13.24 37.80 3.11
C ARG A 116 -13.85 37.18 4.37
N LEU A 117 -15.07 36.63 4.29
CA LEU A 117 -15.71 35.91 5.41
C LEU A 117 -14.90 34.67 5.82
N SER A 118 -14.40 33.90 4.85
CA SER A 118 -13.55 32.72 5.09
C SER A 118 -12.21 33.06 5.78
N ASN A 119 -11.64 34.24 5.51
CA ASN A 119 -10.38 34.68 6.13
C ASN A 119 -10.53 35.06 7.60
N ASN A 120 -11.73 35.44 8.07
CA ASN A 120 -12.01 35.76 9.48
C ASN A 120 -12.24 34.51 10.37
N ARG A 121 -11.84 33.31 9.91
CA ARG A 121 -12.04 31.99 10.56
C ARG A 121 -13.51 31.58 10.76
N GLN A 122 -14.47 32.25 10.13
CA GLN A 122 -15.90 31.88 10.21
C GLN A 122 -16.29 30.88 9.10
N ARG A 123 -15.79 29.64 9.20
CA ARG A 123 -15.94 28.60 8.15
C ARG A 123 -17.40 28.20 7.91
N ALA A 124 -18.20 28.07 8.97
CA ALA A 124 -19.62 27.73 8.87
C ALA A 124 -20.46 28.83 8.21
N ALA A 125 -20.17 30.10 8.51
CA ALA A 125 -20.85 31.24 7.88
C ALA A 125 -20.48 31.39 6.39
N ALA A 126 -19.21 31.12 6.04
CA ALA A 126 -18.76 31.10 4.65
C ALA A 126 -19.45 29.98 3.85
N LEU A 127 -19.48 28.74 4.37
CA LEU A 127 -20.19 27.62 3.75
C LEU A 127 -21.69 27.91 3.59
N GLY A 128 -22.32 28.52 4.60
CA GLY A 128 -23.72 28.96 4.50
C GLY A 128 -23.96 30.01 3.42
N TYR A 129 -23.07 31.00 3.29
CA TYR A 129 -23.14 32.04 2.26
C TYR A 129 -22.88 31.50 0.85
N GLU A 130 -21.97 30.53 0.68
CA GLU A 130 -21.74 29.83 -0.61
C GLU A 130 -23.03 29.19 -1.12
N VAL A 131 -23.73 28.47 -0.24
CA VAL A 131 -24.95 27.72 -0.60
C VAL A 131 -26.13 28.66 -0.86
N THR A 132 -26.32 29.71 -0.06
CA THR A 132 -27.51 30.57 -0.16
C THR A 132 -27.39 31.69 -1.18
N GLN A 133 -26.22 32.32 -1.30
CA GLN A 133 -26.05 33.52 -2.12
C GLN A 133 -25.31 33.24 -3.43
N LEU A 134 -24.40 32.25 -3.46
CA LEU A 134 -23.52 31.99 -4.60
C LEU A 134 -24.02 30.87 -5.53
N ALA A 135 -24.60 29.80 -4.97
CA ALA A 135 -25.18 28.71 -5.74
C ALA A 135 -26.24 29.15 -6.79
N PRO A 136 -27.14 30.11 -6.52
CA PRO A 136 -28.12 30.57 -7.51
C PRO A 136 -27.46 31.27 -8.72
N PHE A 137 -26.43 32.10 -8.49
CA PHE A 137 -25.67 32.74 -9.57
C PHE A 137 -24.96 31.71 -10.45
N TYR A 138 -24.42 30.64 -9.86
CA TYR A 138 -23.76 29.58 -10.64
C TYR A 138 -24.71 28.85 -11.57
N ALA A 139 -25.94 28.61 -11.12
CA ALA A 139 -26.97 27.97 -11.92
C ALA A 139 -27.40 28.89 -13.07
N GLN A 140 -27.63 30.19 -12.78
CA GLN A 140 -28.02 31.17 -13.79
C GLN A 140 -26.93 31.39 -14.84
N HIS A 141 -25.68 31.56 -14.41
CA HIS A 141 -24.55 31.70 -15.31
C HIS A 141 -24.34 30.45 -16.20
N GLN A 142 -24.59 29.26 -15.66
CA GLN A 142 -24.58 28.01 -16.43
C GLN A 142 -25.63 28.02 -17.54
N ALA A 143 -26.84 28.45 -17.22
CA ALA A 143 -27.94 28.49 -18.18
C ALA A 143 -27.61 29.42 -19.35
N HIS A 144 -27.03 30.59 -19.08
CA HIS A 144 -26.61 31.53 -20.13
C HIS A 144 -25.48 30.96 -21.03
N LEU A 145 -24.48 30.29 -20.46
CA LEU A 145 -23.42 29.63 -21.26
C LEU A 145 -23.96 28.48 -22.12
N ILE A 146 -24.88 27.68 -21.58
CA ILE A 146 -25.52 26.57 -22.33
C ILE A 146 -26.37 27.14 -23.46
N SER A 147 -27.12 28.22 -23.19
CA SER A 147 -27.93 28.90 -24.21
C SER A 147 -27.05 29.42 -25.36
N LEU A 148 -25.96 30.12 -25.05
CA LEU A 148 -25.03 30.64 -26.06
C LEU A 148 -24.39 29.51 -26.88
N ASN A 149 -23.97 28.42 -26.23
CA ASN A 149 -23.40 27.26 -26.92
C ASN A 149 -24.40 26.62 -27.89
N ASN A 150 -25.66 26.47 -27.46
CA ASN A 150 -26.71 25.89 -28.28
C ASN A 150 -27.06 26.76 -29.49
N GLU A 151 -27.16 28.08 -29.31
CA GLU A 151 -27.39 29.02 -30.42
C GLU A 151 -26.26 28.98 -31.45
N LEU A 152 -25.00 28.98 -31.01
CA LEU A 152 -23.85 28.90 -31.92
C LEU A 152 -23.76 27.55 -32.64
N THR A 153 -24.08 26.46 -31.95
CA THR A 153 -24.13 25.12 -32.54
C THR A 153 -25.23 25.03 -33.59
N ASN A 154 -26.39 25.62 -33.33
CA ASN A 154 -27.51 25.66 -34.27
C ASN A 154 -27.21 26.55 -35.49
N ALA A 155 -26.56 27.70 -35.28
CA ALA A 155 -26.10 28.55 -36.37
C ALA A 155 -25.07 27.83 -37.26
N ALA A 156 -24.13 27.08 -36.67
CA ALA A 156 -23.17 26.27 -37.42
C ALA A 156 -23.86 25.15 -38.25
N ARG A 157 -24.86 24.48 -37.69
CA ARG A 157 -25.67 23.47 -38.40
C ARG A 157 -26.48 24.04 -39.56
N ALA A 158 -27.05 25.23 -39.39
CA ALA A 158 -27.83 25.88 -40.44
C ALA A 158 -26.98 26.18 -41.70
N TYR A 159 -25.71 26.57 -41.52
CA TYR A 159 -24.76 26.77 -42.63
C TYR A 159 -24.43 25.46 -43.36
N THR A 160 -24.24 24.35 -42.63
CA THR A 160 -24.00 23.03 -43.23
C THR A 160 -25.18 22.57 -44.08
N ASN A 161 -26.41 22.88 -43.64
CA ASN A 161 -27.63 22.50 -44.36
C ASN A 161 -27.88 23.32 -45.64
N GLN A 162 -27.37 24.56 -45.74
CA GLN A 162 -27.44 25.35 -46.99
C GLN A 162 -26.50 24.85 -48.09
N PHE A 163 -25.49 24.04 -47.76
CA PHE A 163 -24.45 23.61 -48.71
C PHE A 163 -24.83 22.34 -49.49
N SER A 164 -25.63 21.46 -48.90
CA SER A 164 -26.05 20.18 -49.49
C SER A 164 -26.78 20.31 -50.84
N PRO A 165 -27.71 21.28 -51.03
CA PRO A 165 -28.43 21.43 -52.32
C PRO A 165 -27.54 21.92 -53.47
N ALA A 166 -26.53 22.76 -53.18
CA ALA A 166 -25.64 23.32 -54.20
C ALA A 166 -24.71 22.25 -54.81
N PHE A 167 -24.34 21.23 -54.03
CA PHE A 167 -23.52 20.12 -54.49
C PHE A 167 -24.32 19.10 -55.31
N SER A 168 -25.59 18.87 -54.94
CA SER A 168 -26.49 17.94 -55.66
C SER A 168 -26.75 18.38 -57.10
N ASN A 169 -27.03 19.67 -57.32
CA ASN A 169 -27.28 20.20 -58.66
C ASN A 169 -26.08 20.03 -59.63
N LEU A 170 -24.86 19.96 -59.10
CA LEU A 170 -23.65 19.75 -59.91
C LEU A 170 -23.51 18.30 -60.44
N VAL A 171 -24.12 17.34 -59.73
CA VAL A 171 -24.07 15.91 -60.06
C VAL A 171 -25.08 15.55 -61.16
N ASP A 172 -26.22 16.24 -61.18
CA ASP A 172 -27.29 15.97 -62.14
C ASP A 172 -26.97 16.44 -63.58
N ASP A 173 -26.17 17.49 -63.75
CA ASP A 173 -25.72 17.93 -65.08
C ASP A 173 -24.69 16.95 -65.72
N TYR A 174 -24.07 16.08 -64.92
CA TYR A 174 -22.99 15.16 -65.34
C TYR A 174 -23.50 13.84 -65.95
N THR A 175 -24.68 13.37 -65.55
CA THR A 175 -25.27 12.11 -66.03
C THR A 175 -25.69 12.18 -67.50
N LEU A 176 -26.08 13.36 -68.00
CA LEU A 176 -26.48 13.56 -69.40
C LEU A 176 -25.31 13.39 -70.39
N LEU A 177 -24.10 13.80 -70.01
CA LEU A 177 -22.89 13.75 -70.86
C LEU A 177 -22.31 12.33 -71.03
N LEU A 178 -22.54 11.44 -70.06
CA LEU A 178 -22.02 10.06 -70.07
C LEU A 178 -22.77 9.13 -71.04
N LEU A 179 -24.05 9.39 -71.33
CA LEU A 179 -24.88 8.56 -72.20
C LEU A 179 -24.44 8.58 -73.68
N LEU A 180 -23.68 9.58 -74.12
CA LEU A 180 -23.21 9.72 -75.51
C LEU A 180 -21.97 8.87 -75.86
N VAL A 181 -21.27 8.28 -74.88
CA VAL A 181 -19.95 7.63 -75.08
C VAL A 181 -20.06 6.13 -75.46
N VAL A 182 -21.20 5.49 -75.16
CA VAL A 182 -21.40 4.03 -75.25
C VAL A 182 -21.28 3.43 -76.67
N PRO A 183 -21.76 4.06 -77.77
CA PRO A 183 -21.70 3.47 -79.12
C PRO A 183 -20.26 3.31 -79.66
N PHE A 184 -19.34 4.17 -79.23
CA PHE A 184 -17.96 4.17 -79.72
C PHE A 184 -17.09 3.05 -79.13
N ILE A 185 -17.44 2.53 -77.95
CA ILE A 185 -16.67 1.50 -77.24
C ILE A 185 -16.85 0.11 -77.90
N LEU A 186 -18.05 -0.17 -78.43
CA LEU A 186 -18.38 -1.44 -79.06
C LEU A 186 -17.62 -1.67 -80.38
N TRP A 187 -17.33 -0.61 -81.14
CA TRP A 187 -16.59 -0.71 -82.41
C TRP A 187 -15.09 -0.96 -82.22
N ALA A 188 -14.50 -0.42 -81.15
CA ALA A 188 -13.08 -0.60 -80.83
C ALA A 188 -12.71 -2.03 -80.37
N SER A 189 -13.65 -2.72 -79.71
CA SER A 189 -13.44 -4.07 -79.17
C SER A 189 -13.28 -5.15 -80.26
N PHE A 190 -13.97 -4.99 -81.40
CA PHE A 190 -13.91 -5.93 -82.52
C PHE A 190 -12.56 -5.91 -83.26
N ALA A 191 -11.97 -4.71 -83.45
CA ALA A 191 -10.68 -4.55 -84.12
C ALA A 191 -9.50 -5.09 -83.28
N PHE A 192 -9.59 -4.99 -81.96
CA PHE A 192 -8.54 -5.41 -81.02
C PHE A 192 -8.34 -6.93 -80.98
N ASN A 193 -9.40 -7.72 -81.18
CA ASN A 193 -9.38 -9.19 -81.05
C ASN A 193 -8.68 -9.91 -82.22
N GLN A 194 -8.61 -9.30 -83.41
CA GLN A 194 -7.92 -9.87 -84.58
C GLN A 194 -6.39 -9.73 -84.49
N ILE A 195 -5.90 -8.66 -83.84
CA ILE A 195 -4.47 -8.35 -83.74
C ILE A 195 -3.78 -9.21 -82.68
N THR A 196 -4.48 -9.54 -81.59
CA THR A 196 -3.93 -10.29 -80.46
C THR A 196 -3.60 -11.75 -80.79
N LYS A 197 -4.37 -12.41 -81.66
CA LYS A 197 -4.14 -13.83 -82.02
C LYS A 197 -2.85 -14.06 -82.82
N ARG A 198 -2.43 -13.10 -83.64
CA ARG A 198 -1.22 -13.21 -84.48
C ARG A 198 0.06 -12.98 -83.67
N LEU A 199 0.01 -12.07 -82.68
CA LEU A 199 1.12 -11.71 -81.80
C LEU A 199 1.46 -12.75 -80.72
N GLN A 200 0.51 -13.62 -80.35
CA GLN A 200 0.72 -14.65 -79.33
C GLN A 200 1.59 -15.82 -79.80
N HIS A 201 1.59 -16.14 -81.09
CA HIS A 201 2.30 -17.31 -81.60
C HIS A 201 3.82 -17.09 -81.77
N GLU A 202 4.24 -15.89 -82.17
CA GLU A 202 5.67 -15.52 -82.30
C GLU A 202 6.33 -15.27 -80.94
N ASN A 203 5.61 -14.72 -79.96
CA ASN A 203 6.14 -14.44 -78.62
C ASN A 203 6.48 -15.70 -77.80
N GLN A 204 5.80 -16.82 -78.03
CA GLN A 204 6.03 -18.04 -77.26
C GLN A 204 7.36 -18.73 -77.63
N ARG A 205 7.83 -18.58 -78.87
CA ARG A 205 9.07 -19.22 -79.34
C ARG A 205 10.32 -18.46 -78.86
N LEU A 206 10.31 -17.13 -78.92
CA LEU A 206 11.44 -16.29 -78.46
C LEU A 206 11.63 -16.32 -76.93
N ASN A 207 10.54 -16.38 -76.17
CA ASN A 207 10.61 -16.35 -74.69
C ASN A 207 11.23 -17.61 -74.07
N LYS A 208 11.32 -18.73 -74.81
CA LYS A 208 11.90 -19.97 -74.29
C LYS A 208 13.43 -19.98 -74.35
N GLU A 209 14.03 -19.46 -75.42
CA GLU A 209 15.49 -19.39 -75.57
C GLU A 209 16.14 -18.30 -74.70
N ILE A 210 15.46 -17.18 -74.47
CA ILE A 210 15.99 -16.08 -73.65
C ILE A 210 16.01 -16.46 -72.16
N LYS A 211 15.01 -17.19 -71.67
CA LYS A 211 14.91 -17.61 -70.26
C LYS A 211 16.04 -18.53 -69.81
N GLU A 212 16.51 -19.45 -70.65
CA GLU A 212 17.60 -20.38 -70.26
C GLU A 212 18.95 -19.68 -70.15
N ARG A 213 19.25 -18.73 -71.05
CA ARG A 213 20.53 -18.01 -71.05
C ARG A 213 20.64 -17.00 -69.90
N GLU A 214 19.53 -16.36 -69.55
CA GLU A 214 19.48 -15.39 -68.44
C GLU A 214 19.56 -16.06 -67.06
N ALA A 215 18.95 -17.24 -66.88
CA ALA A 215 18.99 -17.97 -65.62
C ALA A 215 20.41 -18.39 -65.19
N LEU A 216 21.23 -18.85 -66.16
CA LEU A 216 22.60 -19.29 -65.90
C LEU A 216 23.54 -18.13 -65.55
N GLN A 217 23.39 -16.98 -66.23
CA GLN A 217 24.15 -15.77 -65.94
C GLN A 217 23.76 -15.12 -64.61
N GLN A 218 22.48 -15.19 -64.24
CA GLN A 218 21.99 -14.67 -62.96
C GLN A 218 22.48 -15.49 -61.77
N ASN A 219 22.50 -16.82 -61.88
CA ASN A 219 22.93 -17.68 -60.77
C ASN A 219 24.42 -17.51 -60.44
N LEU A 220 25.28 -17.35 -61.46
CA LEU A 220 26.71 -17.08 -61.27
C LEU A 220 26.95 -15.72 -60.58
N ARG A 221 26.21 -14.68 -60.98
CA ARG A 221 26.30 -13.33 -60.39
C ARG A 221 25.71 -13.26 -58.98
N PHE A 222 24.65 -14.01 -58.71
CA PHE A 222 24.02 -14.10 -57.39
C PHE A 222 24.96 -14.74 -56.37
N THR A 223 25.57 -15.87 -56.73
CA THR A 223 26.52 -16.59 -55.87
C THR A 223 27.75 -15.73 -55.55
N GLN A 224 28.34 -15.05 -56.55
CA GLN A 224 29.49 -14.16 -56.34
C GLN A 224 29.17 -12.95 -55.44
N ARG A 225 27.99 -12.33 -55.61
CA ARG A 225 27.56 -11.21 -54.74
C ARG A 225 27.25 -11.65 -53.32
N HIS A 226 26.71 -12.85 -53.14
CA HIS A 226 26.36 -13.35 -51.83
C HIS A 226 27.61 -13.67 -50.99
N PHE A 227 28.61 -14.34 -51.57
CA PHE A 227 29.88 -14.58 -50.88
C PHE A 227 30.64 -13.29 -50.58
N LYS A 228 30.65 -12.32 -51.50
CA LYS A 228 31.26 -11.01 -51.24
C LYS A 228 30.57 -10.27 -50.10
N ARG A 229 29.23 -10.28 -50.02
CA ARG A 229 28.50 -9.68 -48.89
C ARG A 229 28.81 -10.34 -47.56
N LEU A 230 28.97 -11.66 -47.52
CA LEU A 230 29.31 -12.38 -46.29
C LEU A 230 30.70 -12.01 -45.75
N PHE A 231 31.65 -11.67 -46.62
CA PHE A 231 32.95 -11.15 -46.22
C PHE A 231 32.85 -9.68 -45.75
N GLU A 232 32.23 -8.82 -46.55
CA GLU A 232 32.12 -7.37 -46.29
C GLU A 232 31.30 -7.04 -45.03
N GLN A 233 30.18 -7.71 -44.83
CA GLN A 233 29.24 -7.43 -43.73
C GLN A 233 29.52 -8.26 -42.48
N ASN A 234 30.63 -9.01 -42.44
CA ASN A 234 30.99 -9.74 -41.24
C ASN A 234 31.39 -8.75 -40.14
N PRO A 235 30.75 -8.79 -38.95
CA PRO A 235 31.07 -7.86 -37.86
C PRO A 235 32.46 -8.10 -37.24
N ILE A 236 33.12 -9.21 -37.57
CA ILE A 236 34.49 -9.49 -37.15
C ILE A 236 35.46 -8.94 -38.20
N PRO A 237 36.52 -8.21 -37.81
CA PRO A 237 37.60 -7.83 -38.71
C PRO A 237 38.19 -9.04 -39.47
N MET A 238 38.15 -8.98 -40.80
CA MET A 238 38.68 -10.02 -41.69
C MET A 238 39.57 -9.41 -42.77
N PHE A 239 40.68 -10.09 -43.05
CA PHE A 239 41.57 -9.71 -44.14
C PHE A 239 42.20 -10.93 -44.80
N VAL A 240 42.45 -10.81 -46.09
CA VAL A 240 43.21 -11.76 -46.90
C VAL A 240 44.57 -11.15 -47.17
N TYR A 241 45.66 -11.89 -46.95
CA TYR A 241 47.01 -11.44 -47.28
C TYR A 241 47.77 -12.51 -48.06
N ASP A 242 48.77 -12.11 -48.83
CA ASP A 242 49.66 -13.03 -49.53
C ASP A 242 50.79 -13.48 -48.60
N GLN A 243 50.91 -14.79 -48.40
CA GLN A 243 51.92 -15.37 -47.50
C GLN A 243 53.36 -15.11 -47.97
N HIS A 244 53.59 -14.84 -49.26
CA HIS A 244 54.95 -14.61 -49.77
C HIS A 244 55.39 -13.15 -49.63
N THR A 245 54.54 -12.20 -50.02
CA THR A 245 54.86 -10.77 -49.97
C THR A 245 54.41 -10.08 -48.68
N PHE A 246 53.63 -10.78 -47.84
CA PHE A 246 53.01 -10.29 -46.60
C PHE A 246 52.00 -9.15 -46.79
N ARG A 247 51.69 -8.78 -48.03
CA ARG A 247 50.76 -7.68 -48.35
C ARG A 247 49.32 -8.10 -48.23
N PHE A 248 48.48 -7.19 -47.75
CA PHE A 248 47.04 -7.40 -47.76
C PHE A 248 46.50 -7.37 -49.21
N LEU A 249 45.64 -8.33 -49.52
CA LEU A 249 44.98 -8.51 -50.80
C LEU A 249 43.52 -8.04 -50.76
N GLU A 250 42.85 -8.24 -49.63
CA GLU A 250 41.45 -7.82 -49.42
C GLU A 250 41.18 -7.63 -47.93
N VAL A 251 40.37 -6.64 -47.56
CA VAL A 251 39.96 -6.38 -46.17
C VAL A 251 38.47 -6.04 -46.14
N ASN A 252 37.77 -6.43 -45.08
CA ASN A 252 36.35 -6.13 -44.91
C ASN A 252 36.11 -4.81 -44.16
N GLU A 253 34.85 -4.37 -44.14
CA GLU A 253 34.45 -3.10 -43.52
C GLU A 253 34.77 -3.05 -42.02
N ALA A 254 34.59 -4.17 -41.29
CA ALA A 254 34.93 -4.25 -39.87
C ALA A 254 36.43 -4.07 -39.59
N ALA A 255 37.32 -4.56 -40.46
CA ALA A 255 38.76 -4.36 -40.34
C ALA A 255 39.17 -2.89 -40.58
N VAL A 256 38.55 -2.24 -41.56
CA VAL A 256 38.74 -0.81 -41.82
C VAL A 256 38.34 0.02 -40.59
N GLN A 257 37.19 -0.28 -40.00
CA GLN A 257 36.68 0.43 -38.82
C GLN A 257 37.54 0.19 -37.56
N GLU A 258 37.90 -1.06 -37.26
CA GLU A 258 38.62 -1.40 -36.01
C GLU A 258 40.06 -0.87 -36.00
N TYR A 259 40.75 -0.89 -37.15
CA TYR A 259 42.15 -0.49 -37.24
C TYR A 259 42.34 0.98 -37.67
N GLY A 260 41.29 1.62 -38.20
CA GLY A 260 41.28 3.04 -38.55
C GLY A 260 42.02 3.40 -39.85
N PHE A 261 42.48 2.41 -40.62
CA PHE A 261 43.01 2.61 -41.96
C PHE A 261 41.89 2.50 -42.98
N THR A 262 41.93 3.33 -44.04
CA THR A 262 41.01 3.14 -45.17
C THR A 262 41.34 1.85 -45.92
N GLN A 263 40.39 1.32 -46.69
CA GLN A 263 40.62 0.10 -47.48
C GLN A 263 41.82 0.24 -48.42
N GLU A 264 41.98 1.41 -49.06
CA GLU A 264 43.11 1.69 -49.95
C GLU A 264 44.44 1.75 -49.19
N GLU A 265 44.46 2.30 -47.98
CA GLU A 265 45.64 2.30 -47.11
C GLU A 265 46.00 0.88 -46.69
N PHE A 266 45.03 0.07 -46.26
CA PHE A 266 45.24 -1.31 -45.85
C PHE A 266 45.90 -2.17 -46.92
N LEU A 267 45.46 -2.04 -48.18
CA LEU A 267 46.00 -2.82 -49.30
C LEU A 267 47.44 -2.46 -49.68
N GLN A 268 47.96 -1.32 -49.20
CA GLN A 268 49.36 -0.92 -49.40
C GLN A 268 50.27 -1.38 -48.26
N LEU A 269 49.70 -1.80 -47.13
CA LEU A 269 50.41 -2.28 -45.95
C LEU A 269 50.73 -3.78 -46.04
N THR A 270 51.63 -4.21 -45.16
CA THR A 270 51.92 -5.61 -44.86
C THR A 270 51.35 -6.00 -43.50
N VAL A 271 51.19 -7.30 -43.26
CA VAL A 271 50.75 -7.80 -41.95
C VAL A 271 51.67 -7.39 -40.79
N PHE A 272 52.90 -6.95 -41.07
CA PHE A 272 53.82 -6.44 -40.06
C PHE A 272 53.57 -4.97 -39.69
N ASP A 273 52.92 -4.18 -40.55
CA ASP A 273 52.70 -2.76 -40.30
C ASP A 273 51.58 -2.51 -39.28
N ILE A 274 50.71 -3.50 -39.08
CA ILE A 274 49.68 -3.51 -38.03
C ILE A 274 50.17 -4.16 -36.73
N LEU A 275 51.48 -4.43 -36.60
CA LEU A 275 52.10 -5.03 -35.41
C LEU A 275 53.07 -4.04 -34.74
N PRO A 276 53.12 -4.00 -33.40
CA PRO A 276 54.20 -3.33 -32.66
C PRO A 276 55.56 -3.97 -32.98
N GLU A 277 56.66 -3.20 -32.92
CA GLU A 277 58.02 -3.69 -33.25
C GLU A 277 58.42 -4.97 -32.49
N GLU A 278 58.02 -5.09 -31.23
CA GLU A 278 58.28 -6.25 -30.37
C GLU A 278 57.64 -7.56 -30.88
N GLU A 279 56.53 -7.47 -31.62
CA GLU A 279 55.76 -8.63 -32.11
C GLU A 279 56.17 -9.06 -33.53
N LYS A 280 56.83 -8.17 -34.30
CA LYS A 280 57.14 -8.41 -35.71
C LYS A 280 58.03 -9.63 -35.92
N GLU A 281 59.03 -9.83 -35.07
CA GLU A 281 59.99 -10.94 -35.20
C GLU A 281 59.34 -12.30 -34.85
N ALA A 282 58.50 -12.33 -33.81
CA ALA A 282 57.74 -13.51 -33.40
C ALA A 282 56.74 -13.94 -34.49
N VAL A 283 55.97 -12.99 -35.03
CA VAL A 283 55.00 -13.27 -36.11
C VAL A 283 55.71 -13.67 -37.41
N ARG A 284 56.85 -13.05 -37.74
CA ARG A 284 57.65 -13.41 -38.93
C ARG A 284 58.15 -14.86 -38.85
N ASN A 285 58.74 -15.24 -37.73
CA ASN A 285 59.22 -16.61 -37.51
C ASN A 285 58.09 -17.63 -37.58
N ARG A 286 56.89 -17.27 -37.08
CA ARG A 286 55.71 -18.13 -37.15
C ARG A 286 55.21 -18.33 -38.58
N ILE A 287 54.95 -17.25 -39.32
CA ILE A 287 54.43 -17.35 -40.71
C ILE A 287 55.41 -18.13 -41.61
N SER A 288 56.72 -18.01 -41.36
CA SER A 288 57.78 -18.72 -42.09
C SER A 288 57.78 -20.24 -41.85
N ARG A 289 57.28 -20.69 -40.69
CA ARG A 289 57.20 -22.12 -40.31
C ARG A 289 55.86 -22.77 -40.64
N MET A 290 54.85 -21.99 -41.05
CA MET A 290 53.51 -22.48 -41.35
C MET A 290 53.45 -23.18 -42.71
N ASP A 291 52.87 -24.39 -42.74
CA ASP A 291 52.67 -25.15 -43.97
C ASP A 291 51.66 -24.43 -44.89
N LYS A 292 51.93 -24.41 -46.20
CA LYS A 292 51.22 -23.56 -47.20
C LYS A 292 49.74 -23.91 -47.37
N ALA A 293 49.29 -25.02 -46.79
CA ALA A 293 47.93 -25.54 -46.90
C ALA A 293 47.24 -25.81 -45.55
N ALA A 294 47.90 -25.54 -44.41
CA ALA A 294 47.35 -25.82 -43.08
C ALA A 294 46.75 -24.57 -42.42
N ASP A 295 45.67 -24.77 -41.65
CA ASP A 295 45.01 -23.74 -40.84
C ASP A 295 45.72 -23.56 -39.49
N ASP A 296 45.70 -22.34 -38.93
CA ASP A 296 46.26 -22.03 -37.61
C ASP A 296 45.21 -21.35 -36.73
N ASN A 297 45.05 -21.88 -35.52
CA ASN A 297 44.03 -21.45 -34.56
C ASN A 297 44.67 -21.10 -33.21
N ASN A 298 44.30 -19.92 -32.71
CA ASN A 298 44.58 -19.39 -31.37
C ASN A 298 46.01 -18.95 -31.09
N VAL A 299 46.35 -17.72 -31.53
CA VAL A 299 47.41 -16.94 -30.89
C VAL A 299 46.90 -15.54 -30.58
N GLY A 300 47.01 -15.14 -29.31
CA GLY A 300 46.76 -13.77 -28.88
C GLY A 300 47.97 -12.91 -29.23
N VAL A 301 47.83 -12.06 -30.25
CA VAL A 301 48.89 -11.17 -30.74
C VAL A 301 48.47 -9.72 -30.46
N LYS A 302 49.44 -8.85 -30.18
CA LYS A 302 49.15 -7.41 -30.10
C LYS A 302 49.17 -6.80 -31.48
N HIS A 303 48.09 -6.11 -31.84
CA HIS A 303 47.97 -5.34 -33.05
C HIS A 303 47.94 -3.85 -32.72
N MET A 304 48.24 -3.01 -33.71
CA MET A 304 48.31 -1.56 -33.58
C MET A 304 47.37 -0.90 -34.60
N ARG A 305 46.61 0.09 -34.14
CA ARG A 305 45.77 0.95 -35.00
C ARG A 305 46.59 2.06 -35.64
N LYS A 306 46.00 2.74 -36.63
CA LYS A 306 46.61 3.90 -37.30
C LYS A 306 47.00 5.04 -36.36
N ASP A 307 46.27 5.23 -35.26
CA ASP A 307 46.56 6.24 -34.25
C ASP A 307 47.68 5.86 -33.26
N GLY A 308 48.26 4.66 -33.43
CA GLY A 308 49.31 4.11 -32.58
C GLY A 308 48.78 3.36 -31.34
N SER A 309 47.47 3.28 -31.13
CA SER A 309 46.91 2.50 -30.03
C SER A 309 47.12 1.00 -30.25
N VAL A 310 47.65 0.34 -29.23
CA VAL A 310 47.92 -1.11 -29.25
C VAL A 310 46.79 -1.83 -28.53
N PHE A 311 46.28 -2.90 -29.14
CA PHE A 311 45.19 -3.71 -28.60
C PHE A 311 45.44 -5.19 -28.88
N ARG A 312 44.87 -6.06 -28.06
CA ARG A 312 45.13 -7.50 -28.13
C ARG A 312 44.05 -8.18 -28.97
N VAL A 313 44.49 -9.01 -29.92
CA VAL A 313 43.60 -9.73 -30.83
C VAL A 313 43.87 -11.21 -30.84
N LEU A 314 42.81 -12.00 -30.98
CA LEU A 314 42.90 -13.43 -31.23
C LEU A 314 42.79 -13.67 -32.73
N LEU A 315 43.81 -14.32 -33.31
CA LEU A 315 43.86 -14.59 -34.75
C LEU A 315 43.50 -16.05 -35.07
N ARG A 316 42.73 -16.22 -36.15
CA ARG A 316 42.55 -17.51 -36.84
C ARG A 316 42.85 -17.34 -38.32
N SER A 317 43.65 -18.22 -38.90
CA SER A 317 44.13 -18.10 -40.28
C SER A 317 43.89 -19.37 -41.10
N HIS A 318 43.19 -19.22 -42.23
CA HIS A 318 42.88 -20.30 -43.18
C HIS A 318 43.58 -20.11 -44.53
N ALA A 319 44.10 -21.20 -45.11
CA ALA A 319 44.82 -21.18 -46.38
C ALA A 319 43.93 -21.52 -47.59
N PHE A 320 44.13 -20.86 -48.74
CA PHE A 320 43.46 -21.21 -50.00
C PHE A 320 44.41 -21.83 -51.04
N LYS A 321 43.85 -22.51 -52.05
CA LYS A 321 44.62 -23.10 -53.16
C LYS A 321 45.35 -22.01 -53.97
N ALA A 322 46.66 -22.18 -54.11
CA ALA A 322 47.53 -21.27 -54.85
C ALA A 322 47.13 -21.16 -56.34
N LYS A 323 47.11 -19.94 -56.87
CA LYS A 323 47.00 -19.65 -58.31
C LYS A 323 48.18 -18.77 -58.71
N LYS A 324 48.96 -19.22 -59.71
CA LYS A 324 50.10 -18.52 -60.36
C LYS A 324 50.76 -17.43 -59.47
N GLY A 325 51.59 -17.85 -58.51
CA GLY A 325 52.47 -16.96 -57.76
C GLY A 325 51.90 -16.26 -56.52
N VAL A 326 50.60 -16.39 -56.22
CA VAL A 326 49.97 -15.79 -55.02
C VAL A 326 49.46 -16.89 -54.08
N TYR A 327 49.74 -16.74 -52.78
CA TYR A 327 49.33 -17.68 -51.73
C TYR A 327 48.42 -16.97 -50.70
N PRO A 328 47.12 -16.78 -51.02
CA PRO A 328 46.22 -16.01 -50.18
C PRO A 328 45.82 -16.79 -48.92
N ARG A 329 45.87 -16.11 -47.77
CA ARG A 329 45.38 -16.60 -46.48
C ARG A 329 44.33 -15.65 -45.92
N LEU A 330 43.16 -16.17 -45.55
CA LEU A 330 42.11 -15.43 -44.85
C LEU A 330 42.36 -15.46 -43.35
N VAL A 331 42.30 -14.31 -42.70
CA VAL A 331 42.49 -14.15 -41.27
C VAL A 331 41.28 -13.44 -40.68
N THR A 332 40.76 -13.96 -39.57
CA THR A 332 39.81 -13.26 -38.71
C THR A 332 40.54 -12.76 -37.47
N SER A 333 40.26 -11.54 -37.05
CA SER A 333 40.91 -10.86 -35.92
C SER A 333 39.86 -10.38 -34.91
N GLU A 334 39.75 -11.06 -33.77
CA GLU A 334 38.78 -10.71 -32.72
C GLU A 334 39.46 -9.91 -31.59
N ASN A 335 38.92 -8.73 -31.27
CA ASN A 335 39.42 -7.88 -30.17
C ASN A 335 38.91 -8.41 -28.82
N ILE A 336 39.82 -8.78 -27.92
CA ILE A 336 39.49 -9.38 -26.62
C ILE A 336 39.61 -8.42 -25.42
N GLN A 337 39.95 -7.14 -25.65
CA GLN A 337 40.25 -6.19 -24.59
C GLN A 337 39.03 -5.85 -23.71
N LYS A 338 37.85 -5.67 -24.29
CA LYS A 338 36.60 -5.39 -23.52
C LYS A 338 36.20 -6.55 -22.61
N GLN A 339 36.51 -7.79 -23.00
CA GLN A 339 36.21 -8.97 -22.20
C GLN A 339 37.15 -9.07 -20.99
N GLU A 340 38.44 -8.76 -21.18
CA GLU A 340 39.42 -8.68 -20.09
C GLU A 340 39.12 -7.51 -19.12
N GLU A 341 38.71 -6.33 -19.63
CA GLU A 341 38.31 -5.18 -18.81
C GLU A 341 37.04 -5.42 -17.99
N PHE A 342 36.06 -6.15 -18.54
CA PHE A 342 34.86 -6.55 -17.81
C PHE A 342 35.19 -7.54 -16.68
N ILE A 343 36.06 -8.52 -16.95
CA ILE A 343 36.56 -9.47 -15.93
C ILE A 343 37.34 -8.71 -14.84
N ALA A 344 38.16 -7.72 -15.21
CA ALA A 344 38.89 -6.88 -14.26
C ALA A 344 37.97 -5.99 -13.41
N THR A 345 36.88 -5.48 -13.99
CA THR A 345 35.88 -4.66 -13.27
C THR A 345 35.07 -5.52 -12.30
N LEU A 346 34.69 -6.73 -12.71
CA LEU A 346 34.03 -7.70 -11.85
C LEU A 346 34.95 -8.12 -10.69
N ALA A 347 36.24 -8.38 -10.97
CA ALA A 347 37.24 -8.67 -9.95
C ALA A 347 37.50 -7.50 -8.99
N LYS A 348 37.44 -6.24 -9.46
CA LYS A 348 37.58 -5.04 -8.62
C LYS A 348 36.38 -4.84 -7.69
N SER A 349 35.16 -5.04 -8.21
CA SER A 349 33.92 -5.02 -7.42
C SER A 349 33.89 -6.13 -6.38
N GLU A 350 34.28 -7.35 -6.76
CA GLU A 350 34.39 -8.49 -5.84
C GLU A 350 35.44 -8.24 -4.75
N LYS A 351 36.62 -7.72 -5.13
CA LYS A 351 37.67 -7.35 -4.18
C LYS A 351 37.22 -6.26 -3.21
N GLN A 352 36.49 -5.25 -3.69
CA GLN A 352 35.98 -4.16 -2.86
C GLN A 352 34.91 -4.64 -1.86
N LEU A 353 34.04 -5.58 -2.25
CA LEU A 353 33.11 -6.24 -1.34
C LEU A 353 33.83 -7.11 -0.29
N ARG A 354 34.90 -7.84 -0.67
CA ARG A 354 35.74 -8.59 0.29
C ARG A 354 36.48 -7.67 1.26
N GLU A 355 37.03 -6.56 0.81
CA GLU A 355 37.75 -5.58 1.66
C GLU A 355 36.81 -4.91 2.67
N VAL A 356 35.62 -4.46 2.23
CA VAL A 356 34.63 -3.83 3.13
C VAL A 356 34.10 -4.83 4.16
N SER A 357 33.75 -6.05 3.73
CA SER A 357 33.24 -7.09 4.66
C SER A 357 34.30 -7.54 5.67
N SER A 358 35.59 -7.55 5.30
CA SER A 358 36.70 -7.92 6.20
C SER A 358 37.01 -6.84 7.25
N SER A 359 36.50 -5.62 7.10
CA SER A 359 36.64 -4.55 8.10
C SER A 359 35.62 -4.64 9.24
N ILE A 360 34.60 -5.50 9.13
CA ILE A 360 33.57 -5.69 10.16
C ILE A 360 34.11 -6.71 11.19
N PRO A 361 34.04 -6.41 12.50
CA PRO A 361 34.44 -7.37 13.54
C PRO A 361 33.61 -8.66 13.44
N GLY A 362 34.26 -9.77 13.09
CA GLY A 362 33.60 -11.07 12.89
C GLY A 362 33.63 -11.56 11.44
N ALA A 363 32.70 -12.43 11.06
CA ALA A 363 32.53 -12.93 9.70
C ALA A 363 31.14 -12.57 9.16
N VAL A 364 31.07 -11.93 8.00
CA VAL A 364 29.83 -11.65 7.26
C VAL A 364 29.50 -12.84 6.38
N TYR A 365 28.24 -13.27 6.33
CA TYR A 365 27.80 -14.38 5.51
C TYR A 365 26.45 -14.11 4.84
N GLN A 366 26.22 -14.80 3.73
CA GLN A 366 24.93 -14.99 3.12
C GLN A 366 24.62 -16.49 3.14
N PHE A 367 23.43 -16.86 3.60
CA PHE A 367 23.00 -18.23 3.79
C PHE A 367 21.69 -18.50 3.05
N GLN A 368 21.58 -19.66 2.41
CA GLN A 368 20.44 -20.03 1.58
C GLN A 368 20.01 -21.48 1.88
N VAL A 369 18.70 -21.71 1.90
CA VAL A 369 18.10 -23.05 2.07
C VAL A 369 17.23 -23.39 0.85
N GLU A 370 17.64 -24.39 0.08
CA GLU A 370 16.87 -24.94 -1.05
C GLU A 370 16.16 -26.23 -0.65
N GLY A 371 14.87 -26.35 -0.99
CA GLY A 371 14.11 -27.61 -0.87
C GLY A 371 14.03 -28.22 0.53
N GLY A 372 14.15 -27.40 1.58
CA GLY A 372 14.05 -27.83 2.99
C GLY A 372 15.21 -28.69 3.51
N SER A 373 16.27 -28.93 2.71
CA SER A 373 17.36 -29.83 3.11
C SER A 373 18.73 -29.47 2.53
N LYS A 374 18.82 -28.66 1.46
CA LYS A 374 20.10 -28.27 0.87
C LYS A 374 20.49 -26.86 1.32
N MET A 375 21.43 -26.78 2.25
CA MET A 375 21.96 -25.54 2.81
C MET A 375 23.23 -25.12 2.06
N THR A 376 23.31 -23.85 1.66
CA THR A 376 24.49 -23.29 0.99
C THR A 376 24.81 -21.92 1.56
N PHE A 377 26.08 -21.51 1.46
CA PHE A 377 26.52 -20.16 1.79
C PHE A 377 27.00 -19.46 0.52
N PRO A 378 26.15 -18.71 -0.20
CA PRO A 378 26.54 -18.00 -1.41
C PRO A 378 27.68 -17.00 -1.22
N PHE A 379 27.86 -16.48 0.00
CA PHE A 379 28.95 -15.58 0.33
C PHE A 379 29.40 -15.75 1.79
N VAL A 380 30.70 -15.73 2.05
CA VAL A 380 31.29 -15.66 3.39
C VAL A 380 32.57 -14.82 3.31
N SER A 381 32.75 -13.87 4.22
CA SER A 381 33.94 -13.02 4.28
C SER A 381 35.15 -13.75 4.89
N ASP A 382 36.36 -13.25 4.64
CA ASP A 382 37.64 -13.79 5.15
C ASP A 382 37.71 -13.86 6.69
N GLY A 383 36.88 -13.09 7.40
CA GLY A 383 36.72 -13.17 8.85
C GLY A 383 36.37 -14.58 9.37
N ILE A 384 35.80 -15.45 8.53
CA ILE A 384 35.46 -16.83 8.90
C ILE A 384 36.70 -17.67 9.23
N THR A 385 37.84 -17.36 8.62
CA THR A 385 39.12 -18.05 8.89
C THR A 385 39.62 -17.75 10.30
N GLY A 386 39.42 -16.54 10.80
CA GLY A 386 39.75 -16.20 12.18
C GLY A 386 38.88 -16.93 13.21
N LEU A 387 37.60 -17.13 12.90
CA LEU A 387 36.61 -17.72 13.83
C LEU A 387 36.56 -19.25 13.80
N PHE A 388 36.44 -19.85 12.62
CA PHE A 388 36.26 -21.28 12.43
C PHE A 388 37.56 -21.99 12.03
N GLY A 389 38.58 -21.25 11.60
CA GLY A 389 39.84 -21.82 11.10
C GLY A 389 39.69 -22.55 9.76
N VAL A 390 38.68 -22.17 8.98
CA VAL A 390 38.43 -22.67 7.62
C VAL A 390 38.46 -21.51 6.64
N THR A 391 38.85 -21.78 5.41
CA THR A 391 38.84 -20.75 4.36
C THR A 391 37.42 -20.60 3.79
N PRO A 392 37.03 -19.42 3.27
CA PRO A 392 35.78 -19.27 2.53
C PRO A 392 35.63 -20.34 1.44
N GLU A 393 36.72 -20.70 0.75
CA GLU A 393 36.77 -21.73 -0.30
C GLU A 393 36.39 -23.13 0.21
N GLU A 394 36.78 -23.48 1.44
CA GLU A 394 36.38 -24.73 2.09
C GLU A 394 34.87 -24.74 2.43
N VAL A 395 34.33 -23.61 2.88
CA VAL A 395 32.91 -23.45 3.18
C VAL A 395 32.05 -23.52 1.91
N TYR A 396 32.51 -22.91 0.82
CA TYR A 396 31.83 -22.99 -0.47
C TYR A 396 31.81 -24.41 -1.04
N SER A 397 32.89 -25.17 -0.83
CA SER A 397 33.01 -26.56 -1.29
C SER A 397 32.16 -27.51 -0.45
N ASN A 398 32.10 -27.29 0.87
CA ASN A 398 31.28 -28.07 1.79
C ASN A 398 30.71 -27.18 2.92
N PRO A 399 29.45 -26.72 2.79
CA PRO A 399 28.78 -25.90 3.80
C PRO A 399 28.69 -26.57 5.18
N ASN A 400 28.67 -27.91 5.23
CA ASN A 400 28.55 -28.66 6.47
C ASN A 400 29.77 -28.51 7.38
N VAL A 401 30.92 -28.07 6.86
CA VAL A 401 32.14 -27.88 7.66
C VAL A 401 31.92 -26.84 8.78
N LEU A 402 31.04 -25.86 8.57
CA LEU A 402 30.67 -24.91 9.63
C LEU A 402 29.79 -25.58 10.71
N PHE A 403 28.86 -26.45 10.31
CA PHE A 403 28.00 -27.20 11.25
C PHE A 403 28.75 -28.29 12.00
N GLU A 404 29.72 -28.96 11.36
CA GLU A 404 30.63 -29.92 12.00
C GLU A 404 31.52 -29.27 13.06
N ALA A 405 31.80 -27.97 12.90
CA ALA A 405 32.50 -27.20 13.90
C ALA A 405 31.61 -26.81 15.08
N VAL A 406 30.28 -26.87 14.98
CA VAL A 406 29.37 -26.55 16.09
C VAL A 406 29.43 -27.65 17.15
N HIS A 407 29.40 -27.25 18.42
CA HIS A 407 29.42 -28.18 19.53
C HIS A 407 28.19 -29.12 19.50
N PRO A 408 28.33 -30.45 19.71
CA PRO A 408 27.24 -31.41 19.56
C PRO A 408 25.97 -31.10 20.37
N HIS A 409 26.12 -30.52 21.56
CA HIS A 409 24.98 -30.11 22.40
C HIS A 409 24.21 -28.89 21.87
N ASP A 410 24.84 -28.05 21.04
CA ASP A 410 24.23 -26.82 20.52
C ASP A 410 23.60 -27.06 19.13
N LEU A 411 23.92 -28.18 18.48
CA LEU A 411 23.61 -28.45 17.08
C LEU A 411 22.11 -28.61 16.81
N ASP A 412 21.39 -29.33 17.68
CA ASP A 412 19.94 -29.52 17.55
C ASP A 412 19.17 -28.21 17.75
N GLU A 413 19.57 -27.41 18.74
CA GLU A 413 18.96 -26.11 19.04
C GLU A 413 19.19 -25.09 17.91
N VAL A 414 20.42 -25.04 17.40
CA VAL A 414 20.79 -24.22 16.24
C VAL A 414 19.96 -24.64 15.02
N GLY A 415 19.82 -25.93 14.74
CA GLY A 415 19.01 -26.44 13.63
C GLY A 415 17.53 -26.02 13.74
N GLN A 416 16.94 -26.17 14.92
CA GLN A 416 15.53 -25.78 15.17
C GLN A 416 15.32 -24.27 15.04
N SER A 417 16.23 -23.46 15.58
CA SER A 417 16.13 -21.99 15.51
C SER A 417 16.21 -21.48 14.06
N ILE A 418 17.08 -22.06 13.23
CA ILE A 418 17.18 -21.74 11.80
C ILE A 418 15.90 -22.14 11.06
N ALA A 419 15.36 -23.33 11.34
CA ALA A 419 14.11 -23.80 10.73
C ALA A 419 12.92 -22.90 11.11
N ALA A 420 12.81 -22.49 12.38
CA ALA A 420 11.76 -21.62 12.86
C ALA A 420 11.84 -20.22 12.23
N ALA A 421 13.04 -19.62 12.18
CA ALA A 421 13.27 -18.35 11.51
C ALA A 421 12.90 -18.41 10.03
N THR A 422 13.28 -19.51 9.35
CA THR A 422 12.96 -19.77 7.94
C THR A 422 11.46 -19.92 7.68
N ALA A 423 10.73 -20.64 8.54
CA ALA A 423 9.29 -20.80 8.39
C ALA A 423 8.51 -19.50 8.66
N SER A 424 8.98 -18.65 9.59
CA SER A 424 8.29 -17.44 10.03
C SER A 424 8.76 -16.14 9.36
N PHE A 425 9.83 -16.18 8.55
CA PHE A 425 10.42 -15.01 7.88
C PHE A 425 10.86 -13.91 8.87
N LEU A 426 11.49 -14.31 9.97
CA LEU A 426 11.97 -13.41 11.03
C LEU A 426 13.50 -13.32 11.08
N PRO A 427 14.07 -12.25 11.65
CA PRO A 427 15.50 -12.18 11.98
C PRO A 427 15.93 -13.36 12.87
N TRP A 428 17.08 -13.96 12.57
CA TRP A 428 17.68 -15.04 13.35
C TRP A 428 18.82 -14.53 14.23
N VAL A 429 18.83 -14.88 15.52
CA VAL A 429 19.91 -14.55 16.46
C VAL A 429 20.17 -15.74 17.38
N GLN A 430 21.41 -16.21 17.51
CA GLN A 430 21.78 -17.36 18.37
C GLN A 430 23.24 -17.31 18.84
N ASP A 431 23.48 -17.69 20.10
CA ASP A 431 24.82 -17.93 20.65
C ASP A 431 25.15 -19.43 20.59
N LEU A 432 26.35 -19.80 20.15
CA LEU A 432 26.77 -21.19 20.03
C LEU A 432 28.27 -21.38 20.21
N ARG A 433 28.69 -22.58 20.57
CA ARG A 433 30.11 -22.96 20.61
C ARG A 433 30.55 -23.56 19.30
N ILE A 434 31.70 -23.12 18.83
CA ILE A 434 32.36 -23.66 17.65
C ILE A 434 33.78 -24.10 17.96
N TRP A 435 34.25 -25.14 17.28
CA TRP A 435 35.63 -25.58 17.35
C TRP A 435 36.46 -24.71 16.41
N ASN A 436 37.26 -23.80 16.98
CA ASN A 436 38.18 -23.00 16.19
C ASN A 436 39.40 -23.87 15.85
N LYS A 437 39.48 -24.31 14.58
CA LYS A 437 40.57 -25.19 14.11
C LYS A 437 41.94 -24.52 14.21
N ALA A 438 42.03 -23.21 13.97
CA ALA A 438 43.28 -22.45 14.04
C ALA A 438 43.83 -22.33 15.46
N ARG A 439 42.94 -22.10 16.45
CA ARG A 439 43.29 -21.98 17.87
C ARG A 439 43.28 -23.31 18.62
N ARG A 440 42.76 -24.39 18.00
CA ARG A 440 42.57 -25.73 18.58
C ARG A 440 41.84 -25.72 19.93
N LYS A 441 40.83 -24.86 20.04
CA LYS A 441 39.99 -24.73 21.24
C LYS A 441 38.54 -24.45 20.87
N TRP A 442 37.62 -24.80 21.77
CA TRP A 442 36.24 -24.35 21.69
C TRP A 442 36.20 -22.83 21.88
N THR A 443 35.45 -22.17 21.02
CA THR A 443 35.30 -20.71 20.93
C THR A 443 33.80 -20.42 20.91
N TRP A 444 33.34 -19.48 21.71
CA TRP A 444 31.95 -19.04 21.67
C TRP A 444 31.77 -17.99 20.58
N ILE A 445 30.70 -18.09 19.81
CA ILE A 445 30.31 -17.10 18.81
C ILE A 445 28.82 -16.75 18.89
N ARG A 446 28.46 -15.56 18.38
CA ARG A 446 27.08 -15.11 18.17
C ARG A 446 26.78 -14.95 16.68
N GLY A 447 25.73 -15.60 16.19
CA GLY A 447 25.19 -15.44 14.84
C GLY A 447 23.98 -14.51 14.79
N HIS A 448 23.90 -13.66 13.77
CA HIS A 448 22.75 -12.79 13.49
C HIS A 448 22.45 -12.78 11.99
N GLY A 449 21.21 -12.97 11.54
CA GLY A 449 20.84 -12.99 10.12
C GLY A 449 19.47 -12.40 9.79
N LEU A 450 19.39 -11.57 8.74
CA LEU A 450 18.16 -10.94 8.26
C LEU A 450 17.64 -11.64 6.98
N PRO A 451 16.35 -12.03 6.93
CA PRO A 451 15.78 -12.69 5.76
C PRO A 451 15.52 -11.69 4.61
N SER A 452 15.76 -12.16 3.38
CA SER A 452 15.54 -11.45 2.12
C SER A 452 15.12 -12.44 1.02
N SER A 453 14.46 -11.97 -0.04
CA SER A 453 13.98 -12.81 -1.17
C SER A 453 14.58 -12.33 -2.49
N ASN A 454 15.06 -13.27 -3.33
CA ASN A 454 15.57 -12.97 -4.67
C ASN A 454 14.46 -13.13 -5.76
N LYS A 455 14.73 -12.64 -6.99
CA LYS A 455 13.80 -12.64 -8.14
C LYS A 455 13.21 -14.02 -8.50
N ASP A 456 13.87 -15.11 -8.11
CA ASP A 456 13.43 -16.49 -8.35
C ASP A 456 12.65 -17.09 -7.17
N GLY A 457 12.30 -16.30 -6.14
CA GLY A 457 11.53 -16.75 -4.96
C GLY A 457 12.35 -17.50 -3.90
N ILE A 458 13.67 -17.49 -4.03
CA ILE A 458 14.61 -18.14 -3.12
C ILE A 458 14.86 -17.26 -1.88
N MET A 459 14.75 -17.85 -0.68
CA MET A 459 15.05 -17.18 0.60
C MET A 459 16.56 -17.14 0.90
N LEU A 460 17.05 -15.95 1.23
CA LEU A 460 18.43 -15.64 1.57
C LEU A 460 18.51 -14.93 2.94
N TYR A 461 19.40 -15.39 3.81
CA TYR A 461 19.73 -14.74 5.08
C TYR A 461 21.06 -14.02 4.98
N ASN A 462 21.07 -12.70 5.18
CA ASN A 462 22.28 -11.89 5.22
C ASN A 462 22.65 -11.62 6.69
N GLY A 463 23.84 -12.06 7.13
CA GLY A 463 24.16 -12.12 8.55
C GLY A 463 25.64 -11.98 8.92
N THR A 464 25.93 -12.00 10.22
CA THR A 464 27.28 -11.88 10.80
C THR A 464 27.50 -12.87 11.95
N PHE A 465 28.72 -13.38 12.10
CA PHE A 465 29.22 -14.15 13.25
C PHE A 465 30.28 -13.35 14.03
N ILE A 466 30.22 -13.31 15.37
CA ILE A 466 31.16 -12.54 16.22
C ILE A 466 31.71 -13.44 17.35
N ASP A 467 33.01 -13.37 17.67
CA ASP A 467 33.66 -14.11 18.80
C ASP A 467 33.29 -13.49 20.15
N ILE A 468 32.83 -14.32 21.10
CA ILE A 468 32.48 -13.94 22.47
C ILE A 468 33.17 -14.84 23.52
N THR A 469 34.27 -15.52 23.17
CA THR A 469 34.93 -16.53 24.02
C THR A 469 35.55 -15.96 25.29
N ASP A 470 36.33 -14.88 25.17
CA ASP A 470 36.98 -14.26 26.33
C ASP A 470 35.93 -13.74 27.32
N GLN A 471 34.76 -13.33 26.80
CA GLN A 471 33.61 -12.95 27.62
C GLN A 471 33.03 -14.16 28.39
N LYS A 472 33.00 -15.36 27.80
CA LYS A 472 32.45 -16.58 28.43
C LYS A 472 33.43 -17.29 29.38
N GLU A 473 34.71 -17.42 29.02
CA GLU A 473 35.72 -18.07 29.88
C GLU A 473 36.02 -17.26 31.16
N ALA A 474 36.01 -15.93 31.08
CA ALA A 474 36.13 -15.06 32.26
C ALA A 474 34.91 -15.21 33.18
N GLN A 475 33.72 -15.44 32.62
CA GLN A 475 32.50 -15.62 33.37
C GLN A 475 32.47 -16.95 34.15
N GLU A 476 32.96 -18.05 33.57
CA GLU A 476 32.97 -19.38 34.25
C GLU A 476 33.96 -19.49 35.41
N LYS A 477 35.20 -18.97 35.27
CA LYS A 477 36.19 -19.01 36.37
C LYS A 477 35.78 -18.17 37.57
N LEU A 478 35.07 -17.07 37.35
CA LEU A 478 34.52 -16.23 38.42
C LEU A 478 33.43 -16.97 39.19
N VAL A 479 32.53 -17.67 38.49
CA VAL A 479 31.42 -18.42 39.09
C VAL A 479 31.89 -19.58 39.99
N ALA A 480 32.93 -20.32 39.59
CA ALA A 480 33.41 -21.48 40.37
C ALA A 480 34.13 -21.10 41.69
N SER A 481 34.89 -19.99 41.72
CA SER A 481 35.54 -19.51 42.95
C SER A 481 34.55 -18.82 43.90
N GLU A 482 33.48 -18.19 43.39
CA GLU A 482 32.40 -17.61 44.21
C GLU A 482 31.60 -18.69 44.96
N ALA A 483 31.38 -19.86 44.36
CA ALA A 483 30.56 -20.92 44.95
C ALA A 483 31.16 -21.52 46.24
N ASN A 484 32.48 -21.77 46.29
CA ASN A 484 33.14 -22.33 47.48
C ASN A 484 33.23 -21.34 48.65
N LEU A 485 33.33 -20.03 48.38
CA LEU A 485 33.36 -18.98 49.39
C LEU A 485 31.97 -18.71 50.02
N ARG A 486 30.89 -18.80 49.22
CA ARG A 486 29.50 -18.70 49.72
C ARG A 486 29.16 -19.83 50.71
N ALA A 487 29.59 -21.06 50.45
CA ALA A 487 29.27 -22.21 51.30
C ALA A 487 29.81 -22.13 52.75
N LEU A 488 30.99 -21.54 52.97
CA LEU A 488 31.56 -21.35 54.32
C LEU A 488 30.93 -20.16 55.07
N LEU A 489 30.50 -19.13 54.33
CA LEU A 489 29.84 -17.95 54.88
C LEU A 489 28.40 -18.27 55.36
N ASP A 490 27.66 -19.10 54.61
CA ASP A 490 26.24 -19.41 54.87
C ASP A 490 25.99 -20.33 56.08
N SER A 491 27.03 -20.95 56.66
CA SER A 491 26.89 -21.81 57.85
C SER A 491 26.92 -21.08 59.21
N SER A 492 27.08 -19.75 59.23
CA SER A 492 27.12 -18.94 60.47
C SER A 492 25.73 -18.38 60.83
N PRO A 493 25.30 -18.42 62.11
CA PRO A 493 23.95 -18.00 62.53
C PRO A 493 23.75 -16.48 62.68
N GLN A 494 24.81 -15.69 62.46
CA GLN A 494 24.79 -14.21 62.50
C GLN A 494 24.94 -13.66 61.08
N ALA A 495 24.41 -12.46 60.83
CA ALA A 495 24.63 -11.80 59.56
C ALA A 495 26.08 -11.30 59.45
N ILE A 496 26.75 -11.70 58.37
CA ILE A 496 28.13 -11.31 58.07
C ILE A 496 28.17 -10.60 56.73
N TYR A 497 28.80 -9.42 56.72
CA TYR A 497 29.10 -8.61 55.54
C TYR A 497 30.61 -8.41 55.48
N LEU A 498 31.15 -8.40 54.26
CA LEU A 498 32.51 -7.98 54.00
C LEU A 498 32.46 -6.66 53.26
N LEU A 499 33.09 -5.62 53.79
CA LEU A 499 33.01 -4.24 53.28
C LEU A 499 34.36 -3.78 52.73
N ASP A 500 34.31 -2.96 51.69
CA ASP A 500 35.48 -2.25 51.18
C ASP A 500 35.80 -0.99 51.99
N LYS A 501 36.94 -0.35 51.70
CA LYS A 501 37.43 0.85 52.40
C LYS A 501 36.46 2.06 52.36
N ASP A 502 35.54 2.10 51.40
CA ASP A 502 34.55 3.14 51.19
C ASP A 502 33.15 2.68 51.65
N LEU A 503 33.11 1.57 52.42
CA LEU A 503 31.96 0.94 53.04
C LEU A 503 31.02 0.19 52.11
N ASN A 504 31.40 -0.09 50.87
CA ASN A 504 30.56 -0.90 49.98
C ASN A 504 30.61 -2.39 50.34
N VAL A 505 29.45 -3.04 50.38
CA VAL A 505 29.27 -4.46 50.67
C VAL A 505 29.87 -5.28 49.53
N LEU A 506 31.01 -5.89 49.74
CA LEU A 506 31.66 -6.77 48.78
C LEU A 506 31.00 -8.16 48.73
N LEU A 507 30.65 -8.73 49.89
CA LEU A 507 30.13 -10.09 50.03
C LEU A 507 29.30 -10.21 51.31
N TYR A 508 28.36 -11.16 51.34
CA TYR A 508 27.49 -11.42 52.48
C TYR A 508 27.02 -12.87 52.48
N ASN A 509 26.60 -13.37 53.65
CA ASN A 509 26.08 -14.73 53.81
C ASN A 509 24.54 -14.80 53.72
N ALA A 510 23.97 -16.00 53.64
CA ALA A 510 22.54 -16.25 53.55
C ALA A 510 21.76 -15.67 54.73
N VAL A 511 22.37 -15.65 55.93
CA VAL A 511 21.78 -15.02 57.11
C VAL A 511 21.78 -13.51 57.01
N ALA A 512 22.84 -12.87 56.50
CA ALA A 512 22.84 -11.44 56.16
C ALA A 512 21.91 -11.12 54.99
N ALA A 513 21.79 -12.00 54.01
CA ALA A 513 20.83 -11.84 52.93
C ALA A 513 19.41 -11.95 53.47
N GLU A 514 19.13 -12.88 54.37
CA GLU A 514 17.83 -13.08 54.99
C GLU A 514 17.54 -12.00 56.04
N GLU A 515 18.55 -11.50 56.76
CA GLU A 515 18.46 -10.34 57.64
C GLU A 515 18.25 -9.07 56.86
N VAL A 516 19.06 -8.72 55.85
CA VAL A 516 18.77 -7.56 54.98
C VAL A 516 17.47 -7.77 54.23
N ARG A 517 17.11 -8.98 53.82
CA ARG A 517 15.79 -9.23 53.23
C ARG A 517 14.66 -9.12 54.26
N LYS A 518 14.89 -9.38 55.55
CA LYS A 518 13.90 -9.21 56.65
C LYS A 518 13.89 -7.79 57.23
N LEU A 519 15.03 -7.07 57.21
CA LEU A 519 15.33 -5.82 57.92
C LEU A 519 15.52 -4.65 56.95
N ALA A 520 16.36 -4.81 55.92
CA ALA A 520 16.65 -3.76 54.92
C ALA A 520 15.83 -3.91 53.62
N LEU A 521 14.96 -4.93 53.58
CA LEU A 521 14.19 -5.43 52.43
C LEU A 521 14.88 -5.24 51.05
N LYS A 522 16.23 -5.26 51.00
CA LYS A 522 17.06 -5.37 49.80
C LYS A 522 17.57 -6.78 49.85
N GLU A 523 17.10 -7.52 48.89
CA GLU A 523 17.95 -8.61 48.48
C GLU A 523 19.35 -8.05 48.31
N LEU A 524 20.29 -8.62 49.06
CA LEU A 524 21.66 -8.12 49.30
C LEU A 524 21.75 -6.64 48.96
N GLN A 525 22.45 -6.10 47.97
CA GLN A 525 23.21 -6.71 46.89
C GLN A 525 24.69 -6.34 47.06
N PRO A 526 25.62 -7.10 46.47
CA PRO A 526 27.04 -6.73 46.46
C PRO A 526 27.27 -5.38 45.72
N GLY A 527 28.23 -4.56 46.16
CA GLY A 527 28.60 -3.23 45.68
C GLY A 527 27.81 -2.09 46.31
N GLN A 528 26.71 -2.42 46.95
CA GLN A 528 25.88 -1.45 47.58
C GLN A 528 26.59 -0.89 48.80
N ASN A 529 26.51 0.43 49.03
CA ASN A 529 27.16 0.97 50.20
C ASN A 529 26.48 0.37 51.44
N MET A 530 27.26 -0.20 52.34
CA MET A 530 26.77 -0.62 53.65
C MET A 530 26.25 0.60 54.35
N LEU A 531 26.87 1.76 54.13
CA LEU A 531 26.26 3.01 54.51
C LEU A 531 24.81 3.11 54.04
N ASP A 532 24.40 2.56 52.90
CA ASP A 532 23.02 2.61 52.39
C ASP A 532 22.11 1.49 52.84
N LEU A 533 22.69 0.38 53.28
CA LEU A 533 21.98 -0.73 53.91
C LEU A 533 21.89 -0.54 55.42
N THR A 534 22.69 0.39 55.92
CA THR A 534 22.77 0.86 57.28
C THR A 534 22.16 2.26 57.32
N THR A 535 21.56 2.66 58.42
CA THR A 535 20.85 3.94 58.49
C THR A 535 21.80 5.10 58.72
N GLU A 536 21.39 6.36 58.44
CA GLU A 536 22.31 7.51 58.47
C GLU A 536 23.00 7.72 59.82
N GLU A 537 22.34 7.23 60.82
CA GLU A 537 22.81 7.42 62.15
C GLU A 537 23.86 6.40 62.48
N GLU A 538 23.55 5.17 62.10
CA GLU A 538 24.52 4.14 62.14
C GLU A 538 25.65 4.47 61.17
N ARG A 539 25.45 5.18 60.04
CA ARG A 539 26.52 5.57 59.09
C ARG A 539 27.63 6.35 59.75
N ALA A 540 27.38 7.34 60.60
CA ALA A 540 28.48 8.05 61.23
C ALA A 540 29.30 7.11 62.12
N THR A 541 28.60 6.28 62.88
CA THR A 541 29.16 5.29 63.82
C THR A 541 29.82 4.12 63.09
N LEU A 542 29.30 3.77 61.92
CA LEU A 542 29.69 2.72 61.01
C LEU A 542 30.87 3.23 60.17
N ILE A 543 30.88 4.47 59.67
CA ILE A 543 32.02 5.17 59.06
C ILE A 543 33.16 5.25 60.06
N GLU A 544 32.90 5.68 61.29
CA GLU A 544 33.92 5.81 62.33
C GLU A 544 34.45 4.43 62.75
N SER A 545 33.56 3.47 62.99
CA SER A 545 33.91 2.09 63.37
C SER A 545 34.69 1.39 62.28
N HIS A 546 34.26 1.55 61.03
CA HIS A 546 34.91 1.03 59.86
C HIS A 546 36.27 1.70 59.62
N ALA A 547 36.38 3.03 59.76
CA ALA A 547 37.64 3.75 59.65
C ALA A 547 38.66 3.34 60.74
N ARG A 548 38.19 3.05 61.96
CA ARG A 548 39.03 2.51 63.05
C ARG A 548 39.46 1.06 62.78
N ALA A 549 38.56 0.24 62.26
CA ALA A 549 38.87 -1.13 61.85
C ALA A 549 39.95 -1.17 60.74
N LEU A 550 39.90 -0.26 59.76
CA LEU A 550 40.92 -0.10 58.72
C LEU A 550 42.33 0.23 59.26
N GLN A 551 42.44 0.83 60.45
CA GLN A 551 43.72 1.08 61.13
C GLN A 551 44.21 -0.13 61.96
N GLY A 552 43.53 -1.28 61.86
CA GLY A 552 43.86 -2.52 62.58
C GLY A 552 43.18 -2.68 63.94
N LYS A 553 42.25 -1.79 64.32
CA LYS A 553 41.61 -1.77 65.65
C LYS A 553 40.11 -2.07 65.58
N PRO A 554 39.63 -3.21 66.10
CA PRO A 554 38.21 -3.59 66.02
C PRO A 554 37.31 -2.70 66.91
N THR A 555 36.02 -2.61 66.57
CA THR A 555 34.98 -1.85 67.30
C THR A 555 33.69 -2.66 67.41
N GLN A 556 32.91 -2.41 68.47
CA GLN A 556 31.67 -3.12 68.79
C GLN A 556 30.72 -2.21 69.57
N TYR A 557 29.43 -2.26 69.25
CA TYR A 557 28.36 -1.49 69.91
C TYR A 557 27.00 -2.19 69.73
N GLU A 558 26.10 -1.97 70.68
CA GLU A 558 24.71 -2.41 70.55
C GLU A 558 23.86 -1.28 69.95
N THR A 559 23.04 -1.64 69.00
CA THR A 559 22.08 -0.78 68.34
C THR A 559 20.71 -1.46 68.38
N GLY A 560 19.65 -0.70 68.24
CA GLY A 560 18.29 -1.24 68.30
C GLY A 560 17.52 -0.76 67.11
N CYS A 561 16.97 -1.69 66.33
CA CYS A 561 16.14 -1.37 65.17
C CYS A 561 14.80 -2.10 65.30
N GLY A 562 13.86 -1.49 66.05
CA GLY A 562 12.50 -1.97 66.32
C GLY A 562 12.27 -2.54 67.73
N GLU A 563 11.39 -3.55 67.84
CA GLU A 563 11.45 -4.53 68.97
C GLU A 563 12.72 -5.37 68.90
N LEU A 564 13.43 -5.24 67.77
CA LEU A 564 14.66 -5.92 67.53
C LEU A 564 15.88 -5.14 67.99
N TRP A 565 16.79 -5.82 68.66
CA TRP A 565 18.04 -5.27 69.15
C TRP A 565 19.19 -6.02 68.55
N PHE A 566 20.25 -5.32 68.20
CA PHE A 566 21.35 -5.85 67.42
C PHE A 566 22.68 -5.49 68.04
N GLU A 567 23.57 -6.45 68.16
CA GLU A 567 24.97 -6.20 68.46
C GLU A 567 25.77 -6.14 67.15
N VAL A 568 26.54 -5.06 66.94
CA VAL A 568 27.25 -4.78 65.70
C VAL A 568 28.75 -4.69 65.95
N ALA A 569 29.56 -5.41 65.15
CA ALA A 569 31.01 -5.44 65.30
C ALA A 569 31.78 -5.38 63.97
N PHE A 570 32.92 -4.69 63.96
CA PHE A 570 33.80 -4.51 62.79
C PHE A 570 35.21 -5.06 63.07
N ARG A 571 35.76 -5.87 62.14
CA ARG A 571 37.10 -6.49 62.25
C ARG A 571 37.91 -6.40 60.95
N PRO A 572 39.22 -6.12 60.98
CA PRO A 572 40.06 -6.04 59.78
C PRO A 572 40.48 -7.41 59.22
N VAL A 573 40.52 -7.54 57.90
CA VAL A 573 41.01 -8.74 57.17
C VAL A 573 42.41 -8.47 56.58
N LEU A 574 43.39 -9.36 56.82
CA LEU A 574 44.83 -9.16 56.54
C LEU A 574 45.38 -10.12 55.46
N THR A 575 46.40 -9.71 54.71
CA THR A 575 47.19 -10.58 53.80
C THR A 575 48.32 -11.33 54.53
N HIS A 576 48.99 -12.29 53.87
CA HIS A 576 50.10 -13.09 54.43
C HIS A 576 51.27 -12.23 54.97
N ASP A 577 51.38 -10.99 54.47
CA ASP A 577 52.42 -10.00 54.83
C ASP A 577 51.89 -8.89 55.78
N ARG A 578 50.70 -9.10 56.40
CA ARG A 578 50.05 -8.26 57.44
C ARG A 578 49.53 -6.88 57.02
N GLN A 579 49.11 -6.71 55.77
CA GLN A 579 48.40 -5.49 55.33
C GLN A 579 46.88 -5.70 55.31
N VAL A 580 46.10 -4.71 55.76
CA VAL A 580 44.62 -4.76 55.81
C VAL A 580 44.03 -4.52 54.43
N ILE A 581 43.16 -5.41 53.98
CA ILE A 581 42.56 -5.39 52.63
C ILE A 581 41.06 -5.10 52.60
N SER A 582 40.30 -5.44 53.64
CA SER A 582 38.85 -5.17 53.76
C SER A 582 38.39 -5.28 55.24
N VAL A 583 37.15 -4.93 55.54
CA VAL A 583 36.58 -4.98 56.90
C VAL A 583 35.39 -5.93 56.95
N ALA A 584 35.43 -6.92 57.83
CA ALA A 584 34.30 -7.81 58.11
C ALA A 584 33.39 -7.19 59.18
N LEU A 585 32.11 -7.03 58.85
CA LEU A 585 31.04 -6.55 59.70
C LEU A 585 30.13 -7.72 60.08
N SER A 586 29.84 -7.89 61.37
CA SER A 586 28.87 -8.87 61.86
C SER A 586 27.78 -8.20 62.69
N ILE A 587 26.54 -8.65 62.49
CA ILE A 587 25.33 -8.13 63.15
C ILE A 587 24.57 -9.31 63.76
N HIS A 588 24.19 -9.20 65.03
CA HIS A 588 23.52 -10.27 65.79
C HIS A 588 22.29 -9.79 66.55
N ASP A 589 21.15 -10.44 66.34
CA ASP A 589 19.85 -10.14 66.97
C ASP A 589 19.77 -10.62 68.45
N ILE A 590 19.52 -9.69 69.38
CA ILE A 590 19.38 -9.84 70.86
C ILE A 590 17.96 -9.45 71.37
N SER A 591 16.95 -9.48 70.50
CA SER A 591 15.62 -8.85 70.67
C SER A 591 14.69 -9.50 71.69
N GLU A 592 14.67 -10.83 71.72
CA GLU A 592 13.86 -11.63 72.64
C GLU A 592 14.20 -11.29 74.10
N GLN A 593 15.47 -10.96 74.34
CA GLN A 593 16.00 -10.55 75.64
C GLN A 593 15.47 -9.18 76.09
N ARG A 594 14.97 -8.33 75.16
CA ARG A 594 14.48 -6.98 75.45
C ARG A 594 12.95 -6.82 75.44
N ASN A 595 12.24 -7.67 74.69
CA ASN A 595 10.77 -7.64 74.62
C ASN A 595 10.06 -7.88 75.97
N ILE A 596 10.68 -8.65 76.86
CA ILE A 596 10.17 -8.88 78.23
C ILE A 596 10.17 -7.59 79.07
N ILE A 597 11.10 -6.67 78.82
CA ILE A 597 11.23 -5.40 79.55
C ILE A 597 10.39 -4.30 78.88
N SER A 598 10.17 -4.36 77.56
CA SER A 598 9.35 -3.38 76.82
C SER A 598 7.84 -3.55 77.03
N ALA A 599 7.34 -4.79 77.21
CA ALA A 599 5.91 -5.10 77.31
C ALA A 599 5.18 -4.33 78.43
N ILE A 600 5.82 -4.13 79.59
CA ILE A 600 5.25 -3.38 80.71
C ILE A 600 5.15 -1.87 80.40
N LYS A 601 6.16 -1.29 79.71
CA LYS A 601 6.11 0.11 79.25
C LYS A 601 5.17 0.33 78.05
N ASN A 602 4.98 -0.70 77.22
CA ASN A 602 4.17 -0.61 76.00
C ASN A 602 2.66 -0.52 76.31
N SER A 603 2.17 -1.12 77.40
CA SER A 603 0.74 -1.05 77.76
C SER A 603 0.29 0.37 78.16
N GLU A 604 1.07 1.08 78.97
CA GLU A 604 0.79 2.49 79.34
C GLU A 604 0.92 3.42 78.12
N ALA A 605 1.96 3.22 77.29
CA ALA A 605 2.15 3.97 76.05
C ALA A 605 1.10 3.64 74.97
N GLN A 606 0.54 2.43 74.95
CA GLN A 606 -0.54 2.01 74.03
C GLN A 606 -1.86 2.67 74.38
N LEU A 607 -2.18 2.86 75.66
CA LEU A 607 -3.38 3.61 76.08
C LEU A 607 -3.29 5.09 75.68
N ALA A 608 -2.14 5.73 75.92
CA ALA A 608 -1.91 7.11 75.48
C ALA A 608 -1.87 7.24 73.94
N ARG A 609 -1.25 6.28 73.24
CA ARG A 609 -1.25 6.24 71.77
C ARG A 609 -2.62 5.93 71.18
N ALA A 610 -3.42 5.06 71.78
CA ALA A 610 -4.78 4.77 71.34
C ALA A 610 -5.67 6.02 71.44
N GLN A 611 -5.52 6.80 72.52
CA GLN A 611 -6.19 8.09 72.68
C GLN A 611 -5.72 9.12 71.64
N ASN A 612 -4.40 9.25 71.41
CA ASN A 612 -3.86 10.14 70.37
C ASN A 612 -4.27 9.72 68.95
N LEU A 613 -4.24 8.43 68.60
CA LEU A 613 -4.61 7.88 67.29
C LEU A 613 -6.10 8.01 67.01
N ALA A 614 -6.94 7.73 68.01
CA ALA A 614 -8.37 7.99 67.92
C ALA A 614 -8.70 9.50 67.93
N ARG A 615 -7.68 10.36 68.07
CA ARG A 615 -7.78 11.82 68.26
C ARG A 615 -8.80 12.19 69.32
N ILE A 616 -8.84 11.38 70.38
CA ILE A 616 -9.78 11.50 71.48
C ILE A 616 -9.04 11.89 72.75
N GLY A 617 -9.47 12.96 73.40
CA GLY A 617 -8.99 13.30 74.74
C GLY A 617 -10.10 13.17 75.77
N SER A 618 -9.71 12.92 77.01
CA SER A 618 -10.61 12.72 78.14
C SER A 618 -10.51 13.91 79.09
N TRP A 619 -11.64 14.32 79.64
CA TRP A 619 -11.71 15.40 80.61
C TRP A 619 -12.61 15.03 81.78
N GLU A 620 -12.30 15.60 82.93
CA GLU A 620 -13.05 15.47 84.18
C GLU A 620 -13.27 16.86 84.74
N TYR A 621 -14.54 17.23 84.90
CA TYR A 621 -14.93 18.47 85.53
C TYR A 621 -15.50 18.21 86.93
N ASP A 622 -14.80 18.66 87.95
CA ASP A 622 -15.26 18.62 89.34
C ASP A 622 -16.05 19.88 89.65
N LEU A 623 -17.38 19.73 89.77
CA LEU A 623 -18.32 20.85 89.97
C LEU A 623 -18.22 21.46 91.38
N LEU A 624 -17.75 20.71 92.37
CA LEU A 624 -17.63 21.19 93.75
C LEU A 624 -16.37 22.04 93.93
N ARG A 625 -15.29 21.67 93.24
CA ARG A 625 -14.00 22.35 93.29
C ARG A 625 -13.82 23.38 92.18
N ASP A 626 -14.77 23.47 91.25
CA ASP A 626 -14.70 24.27 90.03
C ASP A 626 -13.37 24.02 89.30
N SER A 627 -13.00 22.75 89.15
CA SER A 627 -11.71 22.34 88.59
C SER A 627 -11.89 21.39 87.42
N LEU A 628 -11.39 21.79 86.25
CA LEU A 628 -11.40 20.99 85.03
C LEU A 628 -10.01 20.37 84.81
N SER A 629 -9.97 19.05 84.83
CA SER A 629 -8.80 18.25 84.44
C SER A 629 -8.98 17.74 83.01
N ILE A 630 -7.99 17.90 82.15
CA ILE A 630 -8.02 17.40 80.77
C ILE A 630 -6.76 16.61 80.48
N SER A 631 -6.85 15.63 79.58
CA SER A 631 -5.69 14.86 79.12
C SER A 631 -4.80 15.67 78.17
N ASP A 632 -3.52 15.27 78.04
CA ASP A 632 -2.55 15.92 77.15
C ASP A 632 -3.02 16.01 75.69
N ASN A 633 -3.82 15.05 75.23
CA ASN A 633 -4.35 15.05 73.87
C ASN A 633 -5.39 16.17 73.61
N LEU A 634 -6.15 16.58 74.64
CA LEU A 634 -7.12 17.68 74.49
C LEU A 634 -6.43 19.03 74.25
N TYR A 635 -5.27 19.27 74.87
CA TYR A 635 -4.44 20.43 74.56
C TYR A 635 -4.06 20.46 73.07
N THR A 636 -3.74 19.30 72.50
CA THR A 636 -3.40 19.15 71.08
C THR A 636 -4.62 19.37 70.17
N ILE A 637 -5.79 18.84 70.53
CA ILE A 637 -7.04 19.02 69.77
C ILE A 637 -7.39 20.51 69.66
N TYR A 638 -7.33 21.24 70.78
CA TYR A 638 -7.63 22.68 70.88
C TYR A 638 -6.46 23.60 70.53
N GLY A 639 -5.27 23.06 70.21
CA GLY A 639 -4.10 23.83 69.78
C GLY A 639 -3.56 24.79 70.85
N VAL A 640 -3.65 24.42 72.13
CA VAL A 640 -3.21 25.23 73.29
C VAL A 640 -2.16 24.47 74.10
N SER A 641 -1.25 25.17 74.80
CA SER A 641 -0.23 24.51 75.64
C SER A 641 -0.58 24.57 77.14
N PRO A 642 -0.24 23.54 77.93
CA PRO A 642 -0.50 23.50 79.37
C PRO A 642 0.17 24.65 80.15
N GLU A 643 1.33 25.13 79.68
CA GLU A 643 2.07 26.21 80.36
C GLU A 643 1.45 27.60 80.15
N SER A 644 0.64 27.78 79.11
CA SER A 644 0.13 29.08 78.66
C SER A 644 -1.39 29.22 78.75
N PHE A 645 -2.10 28.12 79.01
CA PHE A 645 -3.56 28.09 78.99
C PHE A 645 -4.10 27.49 80.29
N SER A 646 -4.70 28.34 81.12
CA SER A 646 -5.42 27.89 82.32
C SER A 646 -6.74 27.27 81.92
N VAL A 647 -6.85 25.95 82.04
CA VAL A 647 -8.03 25.19 81.65
C VAL A 647 -9.16 25.41 82.64
N THR A 648 -10.18 26.14 82.19
CA THR A 648 -11.49 26.25 82.85
C THR A 648 -12.59 25.96 81.82
N PHE A 649 -13.79 25.61 82.29
CA PHE A 649 -14.93 25.40 81.40
C PHE A 649 -15.19 26.61 80.47
N ASN A 650 -15.15 27.83 81.04
CA ASN A 650 -15.31 29.08 80.29
C ASN A 650 -14.23 29.30 79.23
N SER A 651 -12.99 28.86 79.50
CA SER A 651 -11.88 29.03 78.55
C SER A 651 -12.02 28.14 77.31
N LEU A 652 -12.58 26.93 77.42
CA LEU A 652 -12.81 26.03 76.29
C LEU A 652 -14.02 26.46 75.45
N GLN A 653 -15.06 26.98 76.09
CA GLN A 653 -16.24 27.53 75.42
C GLN A 653 -15.89 28.64 74.40
N ALA A 654 -14.79 29.37 74.61
CA ALA A 654 -14.36 30.44 73.72
C ALA A 654 -13.94 29.95 72.31
N PHE A 655 -13.69 28.65 72.13
CA PHE A 655 -13.33 28.06 70.84
C PHE A 655 -14.52 27.61 70.01
N PHE A 656 -15.73 27.57 70.57
CA PHE A 656 -16.92 27.12 69.84
C PHE A 656 -17.21 28.07 68.67
N HIS A 657 -17.55 27.50 67.51
CA HIS A 657 -17.93 28.28 66.35
C HIS A 657 -19.18 29.12 66.68
N PRO A 658 -19.26 30.41 66.26
CA PRO A 658 -20.36 31.30 66.63
C PRO A 658 -21.76 30.77 66.31
N GLU A 659 -21.89 29.98 65.24
CA GLU A 659 -23.16 29.36 64.82
C GLU A 659 -23.53 28.14 65.67
N ASP A 660 -22.55 27.48 66.31
CA ASP A 660 -22.76 26.20 67.00
C ASP A 660 -22.76 26.38 68.54
N ARG A 661 -22.32 27.55 69.03
CA ARG A 661 -22.10 27.85 70.46
C ARG A 661 -23.37 27.71 71.31
N ASP A 662 -24.48 28.30 70.86
CA ASP A 662 -25.72 28.30 71.64
C ASP A 662 -26.31 26.88 71.74
N SER A 663 -26.23 26.10 70.66
CA SER A 663 -26.68 24.70 70.65
C SER A 663 -25.84 23.82 71.57
N ALA A 664 -24.50 23.97 71.54
CA ALA A 664 -23.61 23.18 72.38
C ALA A 664 -23.77 23.45 73.88
N LEU A 665 -24.14 24.69 74.26
CA LEU A 665 -24.42 25.04 75.66
C LEU A 665 -25.75 24.46 76.15
N GLN A 666 -26.78 24.48 75.30
CA GLN A 666 -28.07 23.86 75.62
C GLN A 666 -27.92 22.35 75.84
N ASP A 667 -27.08 21.68 75.06
CA ASP A 667 -26.77 20.25 75.25
C ASP A 667 -26.09 19.96 76.60
N TYR A 668 -25.22 20.87 77.06
CA TYR A 668 -24.56 20.79 78.37
C TYR A 668 -25.53 21.05 79.54
N GLU A 669 -26.40 22.06 79.44
CA GLU A 669 -27.44 22.34 80.43
C GLU A 669 -28.42 21.18 80.55
N ARG A 670 -28.87 20.64 79.40
CA ARG A 670 -29.73 19.45 79.35
C ARG A 670 -29.11 18.25 80.06
N MET A 671 -27.81 18.01 79.90
CA MET A 671 -27.11 16.93 80.61
C MET A 671 -27.17 17.08 82.14
N LEU A 672 -27.03 18.31 82.65
CA LEU A 672 -27.10 18.57 84.09
C LEU A 672 -28.52 18.42 84.65
N GLU A 673 -29.54 18.81 83.89
CA GLU A 673 -30.95 18.70 84.27
C GLU A 673 -31.47 17.25 84.19
N GLU A 674 -31.23 16.58 83.06
CA GLU A 674 -31.72 15.23 82.78
C GLU A 674 -30.88 14.13 83.42
N LYS A 675 -29.62 14.43 83.78
CA LYS A 675 -28.65 13.49 84.39
C LYS A 675 -28.37 12.26 83.53
N THR A 676 -28.39 12.43 82.22
CA THR A 676 -28.17 11.39 81.20
C THR A 676 -26.89 11.66 80.40
N ILE A 677 -26.39 10.62 79.72
CA ILE A 677 -25.25 10.77 78.82
C ILE A 677 -25.69 11.54 77.57
N VAL A 678 -24.96 12.60 77.21
CA VAL A 678 -25.23 13.41 76.01
C VAL A 678 -24.05 13.32 75.06
N SER A 679 -24.34 13.10 73.77
CA SER A 679 -23.37 13.11 72.68
C SER A 679 -23.74 14.18 71.65
N THR A 680 -22.78 14.99 71.22
CA THR A 680 -23.01 16.12 70.32
C THR A 680 -21.83 16.35 69.37
N GLU A 681 -22.10 16.91 68.20
CA GLU A 681 -21.09 17.30 67.22
C GLU A 681 -21.15 18.81 66.99
N HIS A 682 -20.00 19.48 67.05
CA HIS A 682 -19.92 20.91 66.80
C HIS A 682 -18.56 21.30 66.23
N ARG A 683 -18.51 22.48 65.61
CA ARG A 683 -17.27 23.05 65.11
C ARG A 683 -16.59 23.89 66.18
N ILE A 684 -15.27 23.80 66.19
CA ILE A 684 -14.43 24.76 66.89
C ILE A 684 -13.59 25.55 65.89
N ARG A 685 -13.29 26.80 66.24
CA ARG A 685 -12.36 27.65 65.52
C ARG A 685 -11.12 27.86 66.36
N LEU A 686 -9.99 27.40 65.84
CA LEU A 686 -8.68 27.55 66.47
C LEU A 686 -8.18 28.99 66.32
N ARG A 687 -7.17 29.35 67.12
CA ARG A 687 -6.59 30.71 67.11
C ARG A 687 -5.91 31.08 65.78
N ASP A 688 -5.50 30.09 65.00
CA ASP A 688 -4.93 30.27 63.65
C ASP A 688 -6.01 30.43 62.55
N GLY A 689 -7.29 30.37 62.92
CA GLY A 689 -8.43 30.47 62.01
C GLY A 689 -8.88 29.16 61.37
N SER A 690 -8.18 28.05 61.62
CA SER A 690 -8.60 26.73 61.13
C SER A 690 -9.84 26.21 61.87
N GLU A 691 -10.69 25.49 61.15
CA GLU A 691 -11.90 24.89 61.69
C GLU A 691 -11.72 23.39 61.85
N LYS A 692 -12.20 22.86 62.99
CA LYS A 692 -12.22 21.43 63.27
C LYS A 692 -13.62 20.98 63.64
N TYR A 693 -13.96 19.75 63.28
CA TYR A 693 -15.20 19.10 63.68
C TYR A 693 -14.94 18.19 64.88
N LEU A 694 -15.63 18.44 65.99
CA LEU A 694 -15.49 17.66 67.21
C LEU A 694 -16.76 16.88 67.50
N HIS A 695 -16.59 15.63 67.93
CA HIS A 695 -17.63 14.81 68.54
C HIS A 695 -17.33 14.71 70.05
N GLN A 696 -18.28 15.12 70.89
CA GLN A 696 -18.14 15.12 72.35
C GLN A 696 -19.18 14.22 73.00
N THR A 697 -18.76 13.45 74.00
CA THR A 697 -19.63 12.64 74.86
C THR A 697 -19.42 13.04 76.32
N MET A 698 -20.51 13.28 77.05
CA MET A 698 -20.51 13.78 78.43
C MET A 698 -21.34 12.85 79.33
N GLU A 699 -20.77 12.43 80.45
CA GLU A 699 -21.36 11.53 81.45
C GLU A 699 -21.34 12.17 82.86
N PRO A 700 -22.51 12.40 83.49
CA PRO A 700 -22.58 12.94 84.85
C PRO A 700 -22.36 11.86 85.92
N LEU A 701 -21.51 12.15 86.91
CA LEU A 701 -21.33 11.36 88.13
C LEU A 701 -22.11 11.96 89.29
N LEU A 702 -22.91 11.11 89.95
CA LEU A 702 -23.85 11.50 91.01
C LEU A 702 -23.30 11.16 92.40
N ASN A 703 -23.62 11.99 93.40
CA ASN A 703 -23.43 11.64 94.82
C ASN A 703 -24.60 10.81 95.37
N TYR A 704 -24.50 10.40 96.64
CA TYR A 704 -25.53 9.62 97.32
C TYR A 704 -26.87 10.38 97.52
N GLU A 705 -26.89 11.70 97.32
CA GLU A 705 -28.11 12.54 97.36
C GLU A 705 -28.70 12.79 95.96
N GLY A 706 -28.13 12.16 94.92
CA GLY A 706 -28.59 12.27 93.54
C GLY A 706 -28.25 13.59 92.84
N GLN A 707 -27.28 14.35 93.35
CA GLN A 707 -26.76 15.57 92.72
C GLN A 707 -25.52 15.25 91.88
N VAL A 708 -25.35 15.94 90.75
CA VAL A 708 -24.15 15.78 89.90
C VAL A 708 -22.97 16.45 90.60
N VAL A 709 -21.93 15.68 90.89
CA VAL A 709 -20.70 16.15 91.55
C VAL A 709 -19.52 16.26 90.60
N LYS A 710 -19.51 15.45 89.54
CA LYS A 710 -18.50 15.50 88.48
C LYS A 710 -19.11 15.21 87.12
N VAL A 711 -18.44 15.66 86.07
CA VAL A 711 -18.76 15.29 84.69
C VAL A 711 -17.52 14.71 84.07
N LEU A 712 -17.62 13.48 83.56
CA LEU A 712 -16.59 12.85 82.76
C LEU A 712 -16.94 13.01 81.29
N GLY A 713 -15.96 13.29 80.44
CA GLY A 713 -16.24 13.42 79.03
C GLY A 713 -15.08 13.02 78.14
N THR A 714 -15.41 12.73 76.90
CA THR A 714 -14.44 12.52 75.83
C THR A 714 -14.70 13.49 74.68
N THR A 715 -13.66 13.86 73.95
CA THR A 715 -13.73 14.76 72.82
C THR A 715 -12.86 14.23 71.70
N GLN A 716 -13.47 13.95 70.56
CA GLN A 716 -12.83 13.34 69.39
C GLN A 716 -12.81 14.30 68.19
N ASP A 717 -11.66 14.48 67.53
CA ASP A 717 -11.57 15.19 66.24
C ASP A 717 -11.95 14.26 65.07
N ILE A 718 -13.04 14.60 64.37
CA ILE A 718 -13.61 13.82 63.25
C ILE A 718 -13.41 14.46 61.88
N THR A 719 -12.54 15.48 61.77
CA THR A 719 -12.35 16.27 60.54
C THR A 719 -11.92 15.41 59.33
N GLU A 720 -11.01 14.43 59.55
CA GLU A 720 -10.52 13.54 58.49
C GLU A 720 -11.57 12.54 58.00
N HIS A 721 -12.49 12.13 58.89
CA HIS A 721 -13.59 11.24 58.53
C HIS A 721 -14.54 11.92 57.54
N LYS A 722 -14.87 13.20 57.79
CA LYS A 722 -15.68 14.02 56.88
C LYS A 722 -15.00 14.27 55.53
N ALA A 723 -13.68 14.40 55.49
CA ALA A 723 -12.93 14.54 54.23
C ALA A 723 -13.00 13.26 53.36
N ARG A 724 -12.90 12.06 53.95
CA ARG A 724 -13.00 10.79 53.20
C ARG A 724 -14.40 10.53 52.64
N GLU A 725 -15.45 10.92 53.36
CA GLU A 725 -16.83 10.85 52.82
C GLU A 725 -16.97 11.70 51.55
N GLN A 726 -16.35 12.88 51.51
CA GLN A 726 -16.32 13.76 50.35
C GLN A 726 -15.54 13.16 49.17
N GLU A 727 -14.36 12.58 49.41
CA GLU A 727 -13.53 11.93 48.37
C GLU A 727 -14.27 10.78 47.66
N ILE A 728 -15.02 9.96 48.42
CA ILE A 728 -15.82 8.87 47.86
C ILE A 728 -16.92 9.42 46.95
N SER A 729 -17.57 10.52 47.33
CA SER A 729 -18.57 11.20 46.50
C SER A 729 -17.96 11.69 45.19
N GLU A 730 -16.79 12.34 45.25
CA GLU A 730 -16.10 12.85 44.06
C GLU A 730 -15.60 11.74 43.13
N ALA A 731 -15.14 10.61 43.68
CA ALA A 731 -14.75 9.43 42.90
C ALA A 731 -15.95 8.82 42.16
N LYS A 732 -17.11 8.76 42.80
CA LYS A 732 -18.37 8.29 42.19
C LYS A 732 -18.80 9.18 41.02
N ASP A 733 -18.78 10.49 41.20
CA ASP A 733 -19.15 11.46 40.15
C ASP A 733 -18.19 11.37 38.95
N ARG A 734 -16.89 11.19 39.21
CA ARG A 734 -15.86 11.02 38.17
C ARG A 734 -16.04 9.72 37.38
N PHE A 735 -16.39 8.62 38.05
CA PHE A 735 -16.68 7.34 37.40
C PHE A 735 -17.91 7.45 36.49
N GLN A 736 -18.99 8.07 36.98
CA GLN A 736 -20.22 8.29 36.21
C GLN A 736 -19.95 9.13 34.96
N SER A 737 -19.23 10.26 35.11
CA SER A 737 -18.84 11.10 33.98
C SER A 737 -17.98 10.36 32.94
N THR A 738 -17.13 9.43 33.36
CA THR A 738 -16.30 8.64 32.42
C THR A 738 -17.14 7.70 31.57
N ILE A 739 -18.10 6.99 32.17
CA ILE A 739 -18.99 6.08 31.43
C ILE A 739 -19.90 6.83 30.46
N GLU A 740 -20.41 8.00 30.86
CA GLU A 740 -21.27 8.83 30.01
C GLU A 740 -20.54 9.42 28.78
N ASN A 741 -19.21 9.48 28.79
CA ASN A 741 -18.41 10.01 27.66
C ASN A 741 -17.84 8.93 26.72
N ILE A 742 -17.99 7.64 27.01
CA ILE A 742 -17.54 6.55 26.12
C ILE A 742 -18.59 6.36 25.01
N PRO A 743 -18.23 6.43 23.71
CA PRO A 743 -19.17 6.30 22.59
C PRO A 743 -19.54 4.83 22.28
N GLU A 744 -19.64 4.00 23.32
CA GLU A 744 -20.06 2.60 23.26
C GLU A 744 -21.18 2.39 24.27
N ILE A 745 -22.07 1.43 24.00
CA ILE A 745 -23.01 0.98 25.01
C ILE A 745 -22.23 0.15 26.02
N ILE A 746 -22.25 0.54 27.30
CA ILE A 746 -21.73 -0.25 28.41
C ILE A 746 -22.94 -0.81 29.15
N LEU A 747 -23.03 -2.12 29.28
CA LEU A 747 -24.08 -2.77 30.05
C LEU A 747 -23.51 -3.85 30.98
N SER A 748 -24.18 -4.06 32.10
CA SER A 748 -23.94 -5.18 32.99
C SER A 748 -25.21 -6.01 33.07
N ALA A 749 -25.05 -7.33 32.97
CA ALA A 749 -26.15 -8.27 33.05
C ALA A 749 -25.81 -9.46 33.95
N ASP A 750 -26.82 -10.21 34.39
CA ASP A 750 -26.61 -11.48 35.07
C ASP A 750 -26.32 -12.64 34.08
N ALA A 751 -26.11 -13.85 34.61
CA ALA A 751 -25.82 -15.04 33.81
C ALA A 751 -26.94 -15.44 32.82
N GLN A 752 -28.15 -14.90 32.96
CA GLN A 752 -29.27 -15.08 32.04
C GLN A 752 -29.49 -13.88 31.12
N MET A 753 -28.49 -12.98 31.02
CA MET A 753 -28.56 -11.76 30.21
C MET A 753 -29.68 -10.80 30.64
N ARG A 754 -30.11 -10.81 31.92
CA ARG A 754 -30.99 -9.75 32.44
C ARG A 754 -30.12 -8.55 32.80
N VAL A 755 -30.37 -7.44 32.12
CA VAL A 755 -29.60 -6.20 32.22
C VAL A 755 -29.91 -5.50 33.54
N SER A 756 -28.89 -5.31 34.38
CA SER A 756 -28.99 -4.56 35.65
C SER A 756 -28.58 -3.10 35.50
N TYR A 757 -27.70 -2.81 34.54
CA TYR A 757 -27.26 -1.46 34.19
C TYR A 757 -26.99 -1.38 32.70
N ILE A 758 -27.32 -0.25 32.09
CA ILE A 758 -26.95 0.10 30.71
C ILE A 758 -26.69 1.61 30.64
N SER A 759 -25.68 2.00 29.89
CA SER A 759 -25.29 3.40 29.74
C SER A 759 -26.21 4.14 28.73
N PRO A 760 -26.37 5.48 28.86
CA PRO A 760 -27.32 6.25 28.05
C PRO A 760 -27.12 6.20 26.53
N GLN A 761 -25.91 5.85 26.08
CA GLN A 761 -25.56 5.67 24.67
C GLN A 761 -26.39 4.57 23.98
N CYS A 762 -27.09 3.72 24.74
CA CYS A 762 -28.07 2.80 24.16
C CYS A 762 -29.15 3.54 23.36
N GLY A 763 -29.55 4.74 23.78
CA GLY A 763 -30.53 5.57 23.07
C GLY A 763 -30.04 6.02 21.71
N GLU A 764 -28.77 6.43 21.60
CA GLU A 764 -28.17 6.90 20.34
C GLU A 764 -27.91 5.75 19.36
N ILE A 765 -27.42 4.62 19.86
CA ILE A 765 -27.01 3.49 19.02
C ILE A 765 -28.21 2.63 18.62
N THR A 766 -29.12 2.33 19.55
CA THR A 766 -30.25 1.41 19.32
C THR A 766 -31.60 2.10 19.12
N GLY A 767 -31.77 3.34 19.58
CA GLY A 767 -33.07 4.03 19.60
C GLY A 767 -33.99 3.65 20.76
N TYR A 768 -33.53 2.81 21.69
CA TYR A 768 -34.25 2.39 22.89
C TYR A 768 -33.64 2.99 24.16
N THR A 769 -34.47 3.26 25.16
CA THR A 769 -34.06 3.91 26.42
C THR A 769 -33.51 2.91 27.43
N GLU A 770 -32.81 3.38 28.49
CA GLU A 770 -32.25 2.47 29.50
C GLU A 770 -33.34 1.65 30.21
N LYS A 771 -34.53 2.25 30.38
CA LYS A 771 -35.71 1.59 30.96
C LYS A 771 -36.21 0.44 30.11
N ASP A 772 -36.13 0.57 28.78
CA ASP A 772 -36.57 -0.48 27.86
C ASP A 772 -35.72 -1.75 28.04
N PHE A 773 -34.40 -1.62 28.26
CA PHE A 773 -33.50 -2.76 28.48
C PHE A 773 -33.54 -3.35 29.90
N THR A 774 -33.77 -2.51 30.91
CA THR A 774 -33.77 -2.95 32.32
C THR A 774 -35.11 -3.55 32.76
N GLN A 775 -36.22 -3.12 32.15
CA GLN A 775 -37.57 -3.61 32.49
C GLN A 775 -38.10 -4.65 31.50
N GLN A 776 -37.67 -4.59 30.23
CA GLN A 776 -38.07 -5.54 29.20
C GLN A 776 -36.82 -6.28 28.76
N HIS A 777 -36.88 -7.60 28.63
CA HIS A 777 -35.74 -8.42 28.22
C HIS A 777 -35.50 -8.27 26.70
N LEU A 778 -35.15 -7.06 26.27
CA LEU A 778 -35.29 -6.57 24.90
C LEU A 778 -34.13 -6.98 23.99
N TRP A 779 -32.99 -7.39 24.55
CA TRP A 779 -31.79 -7.70 23.76
C TRP A 779 -31.99 -8.77 22.66
N PRO A 780 -32.84 -9.82 22.80
CA PRO A 780 -33.07 -10.78 21.71
C PRO A 780 -33.87 -10.18 20.55
N GLU A 781 -34.66 -9.13 20.80
CA GLU A 781 -35.46 -8.43 19.77
C GLU A 781 -34.61 -7.42 19.00
N VAL A 782 -33.59 -6.86 19.65
CA VAL A 782 -32.66 -5.88 19.04
C VAL A 782 -31.63 -6.57 18.14
N VAL A 783 -31.21 -7.80 18.46
CA VAL A 783 -30.26 -8.56 17.62
C VAL A 783 -30.95 -9.09 16.36
N HIS A 784 -30.27 -8.99 15.22
CA HIS A 784 -30.79 -9.51 13.95
C HIS A 784 -31.03 -11.03 14.04
N LYS A 785 -32.16 -11.50 13.50
CA LYS A 785 -32.61 -12.90 13.63
C LYS A 785 -31.58 -13.94 13.21
N ASP A 786 -30.84 -13.67 12.13
CA ASP A 786 -29.79 -14.57 11.62
C ASP A 786 -28.58 -14.69 12.56
N ASP A 787 -28.29 -13.66 13.36
CA ASP A 787 -27.11 -13.60 14.23
C ASP A 787 -27.41 -14.10 15.66
N LEU A 788 -28.70 -14.21 16.01
CA LEU A 788 -29.18 -14.62 17.33
C LEU A 788 -28.73 -16.04 17.74
N PRO A 789 -28.81 -17.09 16.87
CA PRO A 789 -28.38 -18.44 17.25
C PRO A 789 -26.88 -18.52 17.56
N LEU A 790 -26.05 -17.86 16.74
CA LEU A 790 -24.60 -17.84 16.90
C LEU A 790 -24.19 -17.14 18.21
N LEU A 791 -24.89 -16.06 18.56
CA LEU A 791 -24.65 -15.34 19.80
C LEU A 791 -25.03 -16.19 21.03
N GLN A 792 -26.16 -16.90 20.97
CA GLN A 792 -26.61 -17.79 22.05
C GLN A 792 -25.65 -18.95 22.29
N GLU A 793 -25.14 -19.57 21.23
CA GLU A 793 -24.13 -20.63 21.29
C GLU A 793 -22.86 -20.14 22.00
N ARG A 794 -22.33 -18.98 21.60
CA ARG A 794 -21.14 -18.38 22.25
C ARG A 794 -21.35 -18.01 23.72
N LEU A 795 -22.54 -17.52 24.06
CA LEU A 795 -22.91 -17.23 25.44
C LEU A 795 -22.87 -18.50 26.31
N GLN A 796 -23.37 -19.62 25.80
CA GLN A 796 -23.35 -20.91 26.50
C GLN A 796 -21.96 -21.55 26.55
N GLU A 797 -21.23 -21.56 25.46
CA GLU A 797 -19.96 -22.29 25.38
C GLU A 797 -18.77 -21.53 25.96
N GLU A 798 -18.69 -20.22 25.78
CA GLU A 798 -17.50 -19.44 26.18
C GLU A 798 -17.76 -18.62 27.44
N VAL A 799 -18.83 -17.82 27.44
CA VAL A 799 -19.07 -16.83 28.50
C VAL A 799 -19.43 -17.51 29.83
N GLN A 800 -20.28 -18.55 29.79
CA GLN A 800 -20.59 -19.35 31.00
C GLN A 800 -19.39 -20.12 31.56
N GLN A 801 -18.37 -20.38 30.74
CA GLN A 801 -17.11 -20.96 31.19
C GLN A 801 -16.11 -19.92 31.75
N GLY A 802 -16.52 -18.65 31.85
CA GLY A 802 -15.68 -17.57 32.35
C GLY A 802 -14.71 -16.98 31.32
N LYS A 803 -14.90 -17.27 30.02
CA LYS A 803 -14.02 -16.73 28.96
C LYS A 803 -14.57 -15.39 28.45
N LYS A 804 -13.63 -14.46 28.19
CA LYS A 804 -13.94 -13.21 27.49
C LYS A 804 -14.09 -13.50 26.00
N THR A 805 -15.10 -12.92 25.36
CA THR A 805 -15.37 -13.13 23.92
C THR A 805 -15.72 -11.83 23.23
N GLN A 806 -15.55 -11.80 21.92
CA GLN A 806 -15.95 -10.67 21.08
C GLN A 806 -16.59 -11.17 19.79
N GLN A 807 -17.65 -10.50 19.34
CA GLN A 807 -18.41 -10.89 18.17
C GLN A 807 -18.97 -9.65 17.44
N GLU A 808 -18.88 -9.66 16.12
CA GLU A 808 -19.57 -8.68 15.27
C GLU A 808 -20.96 -9.21 14.95
N ILE A 809 -21.99 -8.44 15.29
CA ILE A 809 -23.40 -8.81 15.06
C ILE A 809 -24.16 -7.64 14.46
N ARG A 810 -25.26 -7.94 13.77
CA ARG A 810 -26.21 -6.93 13.32
C ARG A 810 -27.25 -6.69 14.39
N ILE A 811 -27.61 -5.43 14.60
CA ILE A 811 -28.75 -5.02 15.39
C ILE A 811 -29.77 -4.30 14.50
N ILE A 812 -31.02 -4.32 14.92
CA ILE A 812 -32.12 -3.57 14.33
C ILE A 812 -32.51 -2.48 15.33
N THR A 813 -32.37 -1.22 14.91
CA THR A 813 -32.75 -0.06 15.72
C THR A 813 -34.27 0.09 15.78
N ARG A 814 -34.77 0.87 16.74
CA ARG A 814 -36.22 1.10 16.94
C ARG A 814 -36.95 1.62 15.69
N ASP A 815 -36.26 2.34 14.81
CA ASP A 815 -36.78 2.85 13.54
C ASP A 815 -36.59 1.90 12.35
N GLY A 816 -36.13 0.67 12.60
CA GLY A 816 -36.00 -0.39 11.61
C GLY A 816 -34.70 -0.38 10.80
N ARG A 817 -33.75 0.51 11.11
CA ARG A 817 -32.43 0.52 10.45
C ARG A 817 -31.56 -0.62 10.98
N GLN A 818 -30.80 -1.23 10.08
CA GLN A 818 -29.81 -2.23 10.47
C GLN A 818 -28.47 -1.55 10.74
N LYS A 819 -27.86 -1.85 11.89
CA LYS A 819 -26.51 -1.41 12.26
C LYS A 819 -25.61 -2.61 12.57
N TRP A 820 -24.31 -2.45 12.37
CA TRP A 820 -23.33 -3.43 12.82
C TRP A 820 -22.72 -2.98 14.14
N VAL A 821 -22.67 -3.89 15.11
CA VAL A 821 -22.04 -3.63 16.41
C VAL A 821 -21.00 -4.69 16.73
N LEU A 822 -19.88 -4.26 17.32
CA LEU A 822 -18.89 -5.13 17.92
C LEU A 822 -19.25 -5.32 19.40
N LEU A 823 -19.71 -6.51 19.74
CA LEU A 823 -20.08 -6.91 21.08
C LEU A 823 -18.87 -7.55 21.79
N ARG A 824 -18.44 -7.00 22.93
CA ARG A 824 -17.38 -7.55 23.77
C ARG A 824 -17.98 -7.96 25.10
N MET A 825 -17.85 -9.23 25.49
CA MET A 825 -18.46 -9.78 26.70
C MET A 825 -17.37 -10.28 27.66
N SER A 826 -17.41 -9.80 28.90
CA SER A 826 -16.48 -10.16 29.98
C SER A 826 -17.24 -10.68 31.19
N PRO A 827 -17.23 -12.00 31.46
CA PRO A 827 -17.84 -12.58 32.65
C PRO A 827 -16.97 -12.32 33.89
N MET A 828 -17.62 -11.95 35.00
CA MET A 828 -17.04 -11.85 36.33
C MET A 828 -17.45 -13.07 37.14
N LEU A 829 -16.45 -13.81 37.63
CA LEU A 829 -16.64 -15.07 38.33
C LEU A 829 -16.78 -14.85 39.85
N GLY A 830 -17.67 -15.61 40.47
CA GLY A 830 -17.78 -15.77 41.91
C GLY A 830 -16.74 -16.71 42.49
N LYS A 831 -16.77 -16.89 43.81
CA LYS A 831 -15.79 -17.72 44.54
C LYS A 831 -15.81 -19.20 44.10
N ASN A 832 -16.94 -19.72 43.62
CA ASN A 832 -17.06 -21.12 43.17
C ASN A 832 -17.01 -21.26 41.64
N ARG A 833 -16.46 -20.26 40.93
CA ARG A 833 -16.36 -20.17 39.45
C ARG A 833 -17.71 -20.09 38.71
N GLU A 834 -18.81 -19.78 39.40
CA GLU A 834 -20.06 -19.39 38.76
C GLU A 834 -19.98 -17.96 38.19
N VAL A 835 -20.65 -17.71 37.06
CA VAL A 835 -20.76 -16.35 36.50
C VAL A 835 -21.72 -15.53 37.35
N LEU A 836 -21.22 -14.49 38.03
CA LEU A 836 -22.04 -13.57 38.83
C LEU A 836 -22.61 -12.43 37.99
N ARG A 837 -21.79 -11.92 37.06
CA ARG A 837 -22.11 -10.75 36.23
C ARG A 837 -21.40 -10.88 34.89
N ILE A 838 -21.99 -10.35 33.84
CA ILE A 838 -21.39 -10.23 32.51
C ILE A 838 -21.37 -8.74 32.17
N ASP A 839 -20.17 -8.18 32.04
CA ASP A 839 -19.98 -6.81 31.58
C ASP A 839 -19.78 -6.82 30.07
N VAL A 840 -20.57 -6.02 29.36
CA VAL A 840 -20.62 -6.01 27.90
C VAL A 840 -20.40 -4.59 27.38
N SER A 841 -19.52 -4.45 26.38
CA SER A 841 -19.45 -3.23 25.57
C SER A 841 -19.94 -3.50 24.16
N ALA A 842 -20.70 -2.56 23.58
CA ALA A 842 -21.19 -2.64 22.21
C ALA A 842 -20.83 -1.36 21.44
N ALA A 843 -19.88 -1.48 20.52
CA ALA A 843 -19.40 -0.38 19.68
C ALA A 843 -20.09 -0.40 18.31
N ASP A 844 -20.63 0.74 17.84
CA ASP A 844 -21.15 0.86 16.48
C ASP A 844 -19.99 0.84 15.47
N ILE A 845 -19.99 -0.15 14.58
CA ILE A 845 -18.97 -0.37 13.54
C ILE A 845 -19.58 -0.30 12.13
N THR A 846 -20.77 0.30 12.00
CA THR A 846 -21.53 0.35 10.73
C THR A 846 -20.73 1.03 9.62
N ASP A 847 -20.12 2.18 9.89
CA ASP A 847 -19.33 2.92 8.90
C ASP A 847 -18.12 2.10 8.41
N ARG A 848 -17.42 1.44 9.35
CA ARG A 848 -16.30 0.54 9.02
C ARG A 848 -16.74 -0.59 8.09
N LYS A 849 -17.91 -1.20 8.35
CA LYS A 849 -18.46 -2.27 7.50
C LYS A 849 -18.91 -1.78 6.13
N GLN A 850 -19.47 -0.58 6.03
CA GLN A 850 -19.83 0.02 4.75
C GLN A 850 -18.60 0.34 3.90
N GLU A 851 -17.53 0.85 4.50
CA GLU A 851 -16.26 1.08 3.82
C GLU A 851 -15.59 -0.22 3.37
N GLU A 852 -15.60 -1.24 4.22
CA GLU A 852 -15.06 -2.57 3.88
C GLU A 852 -15.81 -3.20 2.70
N ALA A 853 -17.14 -3.20 2.72
CA ALA A 853 -17.96 -3.69 1.63
C ALA A 853 -17.70 -2.93 0.32
N LYS A 854 -17.58 -1.60 0.39
CA LYS A 854 -17.25 -0.76 -0.78
C LYS A 854 -15.85 -1.08 -1.33
N ARG A 855 -14.86 -1.31 -0.47
CA ARG A 855 -13.50 -1.70 -0.89
C ARG A 855 -13.48 -3.06 -1.56
N THR A 856 -14.20 -4.05 -1.02
CA THR A 856 -14.29 -5.38 -1.62
C THR A 856 -14.93 -5.31 -3.00
N LEU A 857 -16.06 -4.61 -3.14
CA LEU A 857 -16.74 -4.40 -4.42
C LEU A 857 -15.82 -3.73 -5.46
N LEU A 858 -15.11 -2.67 -5.06
CA LEU A 858 -14.16 -1.98 -5.95
C LEU A 858 -12.98 -2.86 -6.34
N THR A 859 -12.49 -3.70 -5.42
CA THR A 859 -11.38 -4.62 -5.69
C THR A 859 -11.78 -5.70 -6.69
N GLU A 860 -12.98 -6.29 -6.52
CA GLU A 860 -13.54 -7.24 -7.49
C GLU A 860 -13.73 -6.60 -8.86
N GLN A 861 -14.28 -5.37 -8.92
CA GLN A 861 -14.42 -4.61 -10.17
C GLN A 861 -13.07 -4.34 -10.84
N LEU A 862 -12.06 -3.91 -10.08
CA LEU A 862 -10.71 -3.68 -10.58
C LEU A 862 -10.07 -4.97 -11.08
N GLN A 863 -10.26 -6.10 -10.39
CA GLN A 863 -9.72 -7.38 -10.80
C GLN A 863 -10.32 -7.86 -12.13
N VAL A 864 -11.64 -7.72 -12.29
CA VAL A 864 -12.32 -8.01 -13.57
C VAL A 864 -11.83 -7.09 -14.69
N GLN A 865 -11.68 -5.78 -14.43
CA GLN A 865 -11.14 -4.85 -15.42
C GLN A 865 -9.69 -5.17 -15.80
N ASN A 866 -8.85 -5.55 -14.84
CA ASN A 866 -7.44 -5.87 -15.08
C ASN A 866 -7.30 -7.17 -15.90
N GLN A 867 -8.08 -8.20 -15.59
CA GLN A 867 -8.14 -9.43 -16.40
C GLN A 867 -8.59 -9.14 -17.84
N ASN A 868 -9.60 -8.30 -18.01
CA ASN A 868 -10.08 -7.87 -19.32
C ASN A 868 -9.01 -7.08 -20.11
N LEU A 869 -8.23 -6.24 -19.44
CA LEU A 869 -7.14 -5.48 -20.04
C LEU A 869 -5.99 -6.39 -20.48
N GLN A 870 -5.61 -7.36 -19.63
CA GLN A 870 -4.58 -8.36 -19.95
C GLN A 870 -4.96 -9.21 -21.17
N GLN A 871 -6.22 -9.69 -21.23
CA GLN A 871 -6.72 -10.43 -22.39
C GLN A 871 -6.71 -9.58 -23.66
N PHE A 872 -7.10 -8.31 -23.56
CA PHE A 872 -7.05 -7.38 -24.69
C PHE A 872 -5.62 -7.15 -25.18
N ALA A 873 -4.68 -6.87 -24.27
CA ALA A 873 -3.27 -6.67 -24.61
C ALA A 873 -2.67 -7.90 -25.31
N TYR A 874 -3.03 -9.11 -24.85
CA TYR A 874 -2.63 -10.36 -25.49
C TYR A 874 -3.17 -10.49 -26.93
N ILE A 875 -4.45 -10.23 -27.16
CA ILE A 875 -5.09 -10.29 -28.48
C ILE A 875 -4.44 -9.29 -29.45
N VAL A 876 -4.24 -8.05 -29.01
CA VAL A 876 -3.59 -7.00 -29.80
C VAL A 876 -2.19 -7.43 -30.21
N SER A 877 -1.39 -7.91 -29.24
CA SER A 877 -0.01 -8.31 -29.55
C SER A 877 0.04 -9.51 -30.50
N HIS A 878 -0.87 -10.48 -30.40
CA HIS A 878 -0.88 -11.65 -31.28
C HIS A 878 -1.30 -11.27 -32.70
N ASN A 879 -2.36 -10.47 -32.86
CA ASN A 879 -2.94 -10.15 -34.15
C ASN A 879 -2.14 -9.11 -34.95
N LEU A 880 -1.40 -8.21 -34.28
CA LEU A 880 -0.52 -7.25 -34.97
C LEU A 880 0.82 -7.89 -35.38
N ARG A 881 1.34 -8.85 -34.60
CA ARG A 881 2.68 -9.42 -34.82
C ARG A 881 2.77 -10.22 -36.11
N ALA A 882 1.73 -10.97 -36.48
CA ALA A 882 1.72 -11.80 -37.70
C ALA A 882 1.85 -10.98 -39.01
N PRO A 883 1.01 -9.96 -39.28
CA PRO A 883 1.17 -9.14 -40.48
C PRO A 883 2.46 -8.32 -40.47
N ILE A 884 2.92 -7.83 -39.31
CA ILE A 884 4.21 -7.12 -39.21
C ILE A 884 5.38 -8.05 -39.54
N ALA A 885 5.39 -9.27 -39.01
CA ALA A 885 6.40 -10.28 -39.33
C ALA A 885 6.41 -10.63 -40.82
N ASN A 886 5.22 -10.74 -41.45
CA ASN A 886 5.12 -10.94 -42.89
C ASN A 886 5.66 -9.75 -43.70
N ILE A 887 5.38 -8.51 -43.29
CA ILE A 887 5.93 -7.30 -43.93
C ILE A 887 7.45 -7.28 -43.79
N MET A 888 7.98 -7.58 -42.61
CA MET A 888 9.42 -7.65 -42.37
C MET A 888 10.08 -8.78 -43.19
N GLY A 889 9.46 -9.95 -43.27
CA GLY A 889 9.93 -11.05 -44.09
C GLY A 889 9.94 -10.72 -45.57
N LEU A 890 8.85 -10.16 -46.09
CA LEU A 890 8.71 -9.76 -47.50
C LEU A 890 9.67 -8.61 -47.88
N THR A 891 9.90 -7.64 -46.99
CA THR A 891 10.90 -6.58 -47.21
C THR A 891 12.34 -7.08 -47.15
N SER A 892 12.62 -8.13 -46.37
CA SER A 892 13.95 -8.74 -46.29
C SER A 892 14.34 -9.49 -47.57
N ILE A 893 13.35 -10.05 -48.28
CA ILE A 893 13.56 -10.76 -49.55
C ILE A 893 13.37 -9.87 -50.79
N TYR A 894 13.05 -8.58 -50.62
CA TYR A 894 12.92 -7.62 -51.71
C TYR A 894 14.30 -7.28 -52.31
N ASP A 895 14.49 -7.59 -53.59
CA ASP A 895 15.77 -7.34 -54.27
C ASP A 895 15.88 -5.90 -54.73
N ARG A 896 16.48 -5.05 -53.89
CA ARG A 896 16.69 -3.61 -54.15
C ARG A 896 17.53 -3.32 -55.40
N ALA A 897 18.35 -4.26 -55.85
CA ALA A 897 19.22 -4.05 -57.01
C ALA A 897 18.50 -4.27 -58.35
N ARG A 898 17.31 -4.89 -58.35
CA ARG A 898 16.50 -5.15 -59.54
C ARG A 898 15.01 -4.93 -59.27
N PRO A 899 14.55 -3.66 -59.27
CA PRO A 899 13.16 -3.32 -59.02
C PRO A 899 12.16 -3.98 -60.00
N GLU A 900 12.60 -4.24 -61.22
CA GLU A 900 11.82 -4.80 -62.33
C GLU A 900 11.45 -6.28 -62.17
N ALA A 901 12.06 -7.01 -61.22
CA ALA A 901 11.91 -8.46 -61.11
C ALA A 901 10.46 -8.87 -60.80
N ASP A 902 9.96 -9.92 -61.47
CA ASP A 902 8.58 -10.43 -61.25
C ASP A 902 8.34 -10.84 -59.79
N LEU A 903 9.37 -11.34 -59.11
CA LEU A 903 9.33 -11.62 -57.67
C LEU A 903 9.08 -10.35 -56.84
N ASN A 904 9.69 -9.21 -57.19
CA ASN A 904 9.47 -7.94 -56.52
C ASN A 904 8.05 -7.40 -56.74
N LYS A 905 7.43 -7.63 -57.90
CA LYS A 905 6.00 -7.32 -58.11
C LYS A 905 5.12 -8.13 -57.15
N HIS A 906 5.35 -9.43 -57.05
CA HIS A 906 4.63 -10.27 -56.09
C HIS A 906 4.90 -9.89 -54.62
N ILE A 907 6.14 -9.50 -54.29
CA ILE A 907 6.48 -8.99 -52.96
C ILE A 907 5.75 -7.69 -52.66
N ILE A 908 5.70 -6.74 -53.60
CA ILE A 908 4.98 -5.47 -53.43
C ILE A 908 3.47 -5.72 -53.28
N ASP A 909 2.89 -6.61 -54.08
CA ASP A 909 1.46 -6.96 -53.96
C ASP A 909 1.15 -7.60 -52.59
N ASN A 910 1.99 -8.53 -52.13
CA ASN A 910 1.85 -9.19 -50.84
C ASN A 910 2.14 -8.25 -49.66
N LEU A 911 3.05 -7.28 -49.82
CA LEU A 911 3.27 -6.20 -48.86
C LEU A 911 2.03 -5.31 -48.78
N GLY A 912 1.45 -4.93 -49.92
CA GLY A 912 0.20 -4.19 -49.97
C GLY A 912 -0.96 -4.98 -49.34
N GLN A 913 -1.01 -6.30 -49.53
CA GLN A 913 -1.99 -7.16 -48.87
C GLN A 913 -1.78 -7.24 -47.34
N SER A 914 -0.53 -7.41 -46.89
CA SER A 914 -0.19 -7.48 -45.46
C SER A 914 -0.41 -6.14 -44.76
N ALA A 915 -0.11 -5.01 -45.42
CA ALA A 915 -0.38 -3.67 -44.92
C ALA A 915 -1.88 -3.39 -44.81
N ARG A 916 -2.67 -3.78 -45.81
CA ARG A 916 -4.16 -3.72 -45.74
C ARG A 916 -4.69 -4.61 -44.61
N HIS A 917 -4.10 -5.78 -44.39
CA HIS A 917 -4.49 -6.66 -43.29
C HIS A 917 -4.19 -6.04 -41.92
N LEU A 918 -3.02 -5.41 -41.76
CA LEU A 918 -2.65 -4.69 -40.54
C LEU A 918 -3.59 -3.50 -40.27
N ASP A 919 -3.84 -2.68 -41.28
CA ASP A 919 -4.72 -1.52 -41.18
C ASP A 919 -6.15 -1.92 -40.80
N ASN A 920 -6.68 -2.98 -41.42
CA ASN A 920 -7.97 -3.55 -41.05
C ASN A 920 -7.98 -4.06 -39.59
N THR A 921 -6.91 -4.75 -39.16
CA THR A 921 -6.78 -5.23 -37.77
C THR A 921 -6.81 -4.07 -36.77
N ILE A 922 -6.13 -2.96 -37.09
CA ILE A 922 -6.11 -1.76 -36.25
C ILE A 922 -7.48 -1.09 -36.19
N ARG A 923 -8.18 -0.97 -37.32
CA ARG A 923 -9.56 -0.44 -37.34
C ARG A 923 -10.52 -1.31 -36.53
N ASP A 924 -10.43 -2.63 -36.64
CA ASP A 924 -11.27 -3.56 -35.88
C ASP A 924 -11.01 -3.43 -34.36
N LEU A 925 -9.74 -3.31 -33.94
CA LEU A 925 -9.36 -3.07 -32.55
C LEU A 925 -9.87 -1.71 -32.05
N ASN A 926 -9.76 -0.67 -32.85
CA ASN A 926 -10.29 0.66 -32.53
C ASN A 926 -11.81 0.65 -32.38
N HIS A 927 -12.54 -0.11 -33.19
CA HIS A 927 -13.99 -0.29 -33.01
C HIS A 927 -14.33 -0.95 -31.67
N ILE A 928 -13.61 -2.01 -31.28
CA ILE A 928 -13.80 -2.67 -29.98
C ILE A 928 -13.51 -1.70 -28.81
N LEU A 929 -12.42 -0.91 -28.92
CA LEU A 929 -12.06 0.10 -27.92
C LEU A 929 -13.09 1.22 -27.81
N THR A 930 -13.64 1.66 -28.95
CA THR A 930 -14.66 2.71 -28.98
C THR A 930 -15.98 2.24 -28.36
N VAL A 931 -16.38 0.99 -28.60
CA VAL A 931 -17.57 0.39 -27.97
C VAL A 931 -17.40 0.23 -26.45
N ARG A 932 -16.20 -0.11 -25.96
CA ARG A 932 -15.95 -0.21 -24.51
C ARG A 932 -15.74 1.14 -23.82
N GLY A 933 -15.30 2.16 -24.55
CA GLY A 933 -15.02 3.51 -24.01
C GLY A 933 -16.24 4.44 -23.90
N GLN A 934 -17.38 4.11 -24.51
CA GLN A 934 -18.58 4.95 -24.52
C GLN A 934 -19.58 4.63 -23.39
N ILE A 935 -19.14 4.72 -22.13
CA ILE A 935 -20.03 4.59 -20.96
C ILE A 935 -20.76 5.92 -20.63
N LEU A 936 -20.55 6.98 -21.42
CA LEU A 936 -21.04 8.34 -21.12
C LEU A 936 -22.06 8.91 -22.12
N ASN A 937 -22.77 8.08 -22.90
CA ASN A 937 -23.79 8.56 -23.83
C ASN A 937 -25.20 8.43 -23.25
N VAL A 938 -25.98 9.50 -23.41
CA VAL A 938 -27.37 9.62 -22.96
C VAL A 938 -28.24 8.68 -23.79
N SER A 939 -29.03 7.85 -23.10
CA SER A 939 -30.03 6.99 -23.74
C SER A 939 -31.07 7.84 -24.46
N GLU A 940 -31.40 7.50 -25.71
CA GLU A 940 -32.41 8.22 -26.51
C GLU A 940 -33.56 7.30 -26.92
N GLN A 941 -34.68 7.89 -27.30
CA GLN A 941 -35.82 7.14 -27.81
C GLN A 941 -35.53 6.70 -29.25
N VAL A 942 -35.25 5.42 -29.45
CA VAL A 942 -34.92 4.83 -30.75
C VAL A 942 -36.22 4.33 -31.40
N CYS A 943 -36.65 4.98 -32.48
CA CYS A 943 -37.74 4.51 -33.33
C CYS A 943 -37.23 3.42 -34.29
N PHE A 944 -37.76 2.20 -34.21
CA PHE A 944 -37.23 1.07 -34.98
C PHE A 944 -37.46 1.20 -36.49
N GLU A 945 -38.56 1.83 -36.91
CA GLU A 945 -38.89 2.02 -38.32
C GLU A 945 -37.92 2.99 -39.01
N GLU A 946 -37.65 4.14 -38.39
CA GLU A 946 -36.65 5.09 -38.88
C GLU A 946 -35.26 4.45 -38.96
N LEU A 947 -34.88 3.72 -37.90
CA LEU A 947 -33.60 3.04 -37.83
C LEU A 947 -33.44 1.99 -38.94
N LEU A 948 -34.48 1.19 -39.18
CA LEU A 948 -34.46 0.18 -40.23
C LEU A 948 -34.35 0.83 -41.61
N GLN A 949 -35.07 1.92 -41.87
CA GLN A 949 -34.97 2.64 -43.14
C GLN A 949 -33.56 3.19 -43.40
N ASP A 950 -32.91 3.75 -42.38
CA ASP A 950 -31.51 4.21 -42.48
C ASP A 950 -30.57 3.06 -42.85
N ILE A 951 -30.75 1.91 -42.19
CA ILE A 951 -29.91 0.73 -42.46
C ILE A 951 -30.17 0.18 -43.86
N LEU A 952 -31.42 0.04 -44.28
CA LEU A 952 -31.78 -0.46 -45.61
C LEU A 952 -31.21 0.42 -46.73
N LYS A 953 -31.18 1.75 -46.55
CA LYS A 953 -30.49 2.67 -47.48
C LYS A 953 -28.99 2.40 -47.53
N SER A 954 -28.36 2.08 -46.41
CA SER A 954 -26.92 1.80 -46.35
C SER A 954 -26.51 0.48 -46.99
N ILE A 955 -27.44 -0.49 -47.10
CA ILE A 955 -27.21 -1.82 -47.70
C ILE A 955 -28.00 -2.05 -49.00
N SER A 956 -28.39 -0.97 -49.68
CA SER A 956 -29.28 -1.04 -50.85
C SER A 956 -28.69 -1.83 -52.01
N ILE A 957 -27.38 -1.71 -52.25
CA ILE A 957 -26.66 -2.42 -53.31
C ILE A 957 -26.67 -3.93 -53.06
N GLU A 958 -26.48 -4.35 -51.81
CA GLU A 958 -26.56 -5.75 -51.40
C GLU A 958 -27.98 -6.30 -51.52
N LEU A 959 -29.00 -5.50 -51.20
CA LEU A 959 -30.40 -5.90 -51.35
C LEU A 959 -30.80 -6.07 -52.83
N GLU A 960 -30.39 -5.14 -53.70
CA GLU A 960 -30.66 -5.20 -55.14
C GLU A 960 -29.95 -6.37 -55.81
N SER A 961 -28.67 -6.58 -55.49
CA SER A 961 -27.87 -7.68 -56.05
C SER A 961 -28.33 -9.06 -55.60
N THR A 962 -28.98 -9.15 -54.43
CA THR A 962 -29.51 -10.41 -53.89
C THR A 962 -31.02 -10.59 -54.10
N GLN A 963 -31.71 -9.56 -54.59
CA GLN A 963 -33.16 -9.48 -54.69
C GLN A 963 -33.88 -9.86 -53.38
N ALA A 964 -33.30 -9.52 -52.23
CA ALA A 964 -33.85 -9.93 -50.93
C ALA A 964 -35.15 -9.19 -50.59
N ILE A 965 -36.06 -9.88 -49.89
CA ILE A 965 -37.30 -9.30 -49.37
C ILE A 965 -37.14 -9.10 -47.87
N VAL A 966 -37.30 -7.86 -47.41
CA VAL A 966 -37.29 -7.53 -45.97
C VAL A 966 -38.70 -7.14 -45.55
N ALA A 967 -39.31 -7.94 -44.68
CA ALA A 967 -40.60 -7.67 -44.07
C ALA A 967 -40.42 -7.29 -42.60
N TYR A 968 -41.17 -6.31 -42.11
CA TYR A 968 -41.07 -5.87 -40.72
C TYR A 968 -42.44 -5.59 -40.09
N ASP A 969 -42.55 -5.81 -38.78
CA ASP A 969 -43.69 -5.43 -37.96
C ASP A 969 -43.23 -4.91 -36.58
N PHE A 970 -43.36 -3.61 -36.37
CA PHE A 970 -43.00 -2.94 -35.12
C PHE A 970 -44.21 -2.50 -34.30
N SER A 971 -45.42 -2.87 -34.69
CA SER A 971 -46.68 -2.37 -34.10
C SER A 971 -46.82 -2.68 -32.60
N HIS A 972 -46.23 -3.78 -32.13
CA HIS A 972 -46.33 -4.23 -30.74
C HIS A 972 -45.26 -3.63 -29.81
N ALA A 973 -44.20 -3.02 -30.37
CA ALA A 973 -43.19 -2.24 -29.64
C ALA A 973 -42.44 -1.29 -30.60
N PRO A 974 -42.96 -0.08 -30.87
CA PRO A 974 -42.46 0.78 -31.95
C PRO A 974 -41.13 1.50 -31.64
N SER A 975 -40.78 1.63 -30.36
CA SER A 975 -39.54 2.28 -29.94
C SER A 975 -38.99 1.72 -28.63
N ILE A 976 -37.70 1.99 -28.37
CA ILE A 976 -37.01 1.63 -27.13
C ILE A 976 -36.15 2.81 -26.64
N LEU A 977 -36.08 3.03 -25.32
CA LEU A 977 -35.12 3.96 -24.74
C LEU A 977 -33.76 3.25 -24.64
N SER A 978 -32.85 3.56 -25.56
CA SER A 978 -31.53 2.89 -25.62
C SER A 978 -30.49 3.75 -26.34
N LEU A 979 -29.29 3.22 -26.52
CA LEU A 979 -28.24 3.83 -27.35
C LEU A 979 -28.51 3.50 -28.82
N ARG A 980 -28.96 4.46 -29.64
CA ARG A 980 -29.27 4.26 -31.07
C ARG A 980 -28.12 3.64 -31.84
N SER A 981 -26.87 4.00 -31.54
CA SER A 981 -25.69 3.44 -32.19
C SER A 981 -25.53 1.92 -31.95
N TYR A 982 -25.90 1.43 -30.77
CA TYR A 982 -25.80 0.01 -30.44
C TYR A 982 -26.94 -0.77 -31.12
N ILE A 983 -28.17 -0.26 -31.07
CA ILE A 983 -29.30 -0.88 -31.78
C ILE A 983 -29.05 -0.86 -33.30
N HIS A 984 -28.52 0.23 -33.86
CA HIS A 984 -28.14 0.34 -35.27
C HIS A 984 -27.15 -0.75 -35.67
N SER A 985 -26.06 -0.88 -34.90
CA SER A 985 -25.02 -1.88 -35.13
C SER A 985 -25.57 -3.31 -35.06
N VAL A 986 -26.45 -3.59 -34.09
CA VAL A 986 -27.07 -4.91 -33.94
C VAL A 986 -27.93 -5.26 -35.18
N PHE A 987 -28.81 -4.36 -35.61
CA PHE A 987 -29.63 -4.55 -36.81
C PHE A 987 -28.76 -4.73 -38.06
N GLN A 988 -27.77 -3.85 -38.27
CA GLN A 988 -26.92 -3.89 -39.45
C GLN A 988 -26.10 -5.18 -39.52
N ASN A 989 -25.53 -5.66 -38.41
CA ASN A 989 -24.76 -6.89 -38.39
C ASN A 989 -25.63 -8.13 -38.65
N LEU A 990 -26.86 -8.18 -38.13
CA LEU A 990 -27.75 -9.32 -38.36
C LEU A 990 -28.33 -9.32 -39.78
N LEU A 991 -28.71 -8.16 -40.32
CA LEU A 991 -29.21 -8.02 -41.69
C LEU A 991 -28.14 -8.36 -42.73
N THR A 992 -26.93 -7.82 -42.58
CA THR A 992 -25.83 -8.13 -43.51
C THR A 992 -25.42 -9.61 -43.42
N ASN A 993 -25.50 -10.24 -42.24
CA ASN A 993 -25.29 -11.69 -42.12
C ASN A 993 -26.38 -12.48 -42.84
N ALA A 994 -27.65 -12.11 -42.72
CA ALA A 994 -28.74 -12.81 -43.39
C ALA A 994 -28.59 -12.79 -44.93
N LEU A 995 -28.21 -11.65 -45.51
CA LEU A 995 -27.95 -11.53 -46.96
C LEU A 995 -26.72 -12.33 -47.42
N LYS A 996 -25.71 -12.40 -46.56
CA LYS A 996 -24.42 -13.02 -46.84
C LYS A 996 -24.46 -14.55 -46.73
N TYR A 997 -25.19 -15.07 -45.76
CA TYR A 997 -25.37 -16.50 -45.51
C TYR A 997 -26.67 -17.05 -46.11
N ARG A 998 -27.19 -16.37 -47.14
CA ARG A 998 -28.34 -16.81 -47.92
C ARG A 998 -28.10 -18.15 -48.60
N ASP A 999 -29.18 -18.89 -48.80
CA ASP A 999 -29.18 -20.06 -49.66
C ASP A 999 -29.18 -19.63 -51.14
N PRO A 1000 -28.22 -20.08 -51.98
CA PRO A 1000 -28.17 -19.70 -53.39
C PRO A 1000 -29.39 -20.14 -54.22
N GLN A 1001 -30.17 -21.12 -53.74
CA GLN A 1001 -31.32 -21.68 -54.44
C GLN A 1001 -32.65 -21.04 -54.04
N ARG A 1002 -32.69 -20.24 -52.97
CA ARG A 1002 -33.89 -19.59 -52.45
C ARG A 1002 -33.73 -18.08 -52.50
N LYS A 1003 -34.84 -17.38 -52.71
CA LYS A 1003 -34.85 -15.92 -52.60
C LYS A 1003 -34.70 -15.55 -51.12
N PRO A 1004 -33.77 -14.64 -50.74
CA PRO A 1004 -33.56 -14.30 -49.33
C PRO A 1004 -34.77 -13.55 -48.79
N GLU A 1005 -35.33 -14.06 -47.71
CA GLU A 1005 -36.43 -13.43 -46.97
C GLU A 1005 -35.97 -13.18 -45.54
N ILE A 1006 -36.12 -11.94 -45.10
CA ILE A 1006 -35.77 -11.51 -43.75
C ILE A 1006 -37.02 -10.91 -43.10
N CYS A 1007 -37.40 -11.42 -41.94
CA CYS A 1007 -38.52 -10.92 -41.15
C CYS A 1007 -38.01 -10.31 -39.84
N ILE A 1008 -38.46 -9.09 -39.53
CA ILE A 1008 -38.10 -8.38 -38.30
C ILE A 1008 -39.37 -8.05 -37.51
N ARG A 1009 -39.40 -8.39 -36.21
CA ARG A 1009 -40.53 -8.08 -35.35
C ARG A 1009 -40.07 -7.54 -34.01
N THR A 1010 -40.84 -6.63 -33.43
CA THR A 1010 -40.61 -6.16 -32.05
C THR A 1010 -41.86 -6.34 -31.20
N TYR A 1011 -41.70 -6.82 -29.98
CA TYR A 1011 -42.80 -7.01 -29.04
C TYR A 1011 -42.33 -6.95 -27.59
N LYS A 1012 -43.23 -6.61 -26.66
CA LYS A 1012 -42.91 -6.60 -25.23
C LYS A 1012 -43.13 -7.99 -24.61
N GLN A 1013 -42.15 -8.50 -23.86
CA GLN A 1013 -42.24 -9.78 -23.15
C GLN A 1013 -41.72 -9.61 -21.72
N LYS A 1014 -42.63 -9.65 -20.74
CA LYS A 1014 -42.35 -9.31 -19.33
C LYS A 1014 -41.75 -7.90 -19.23
N ASP A 1015 -40.56 -7.77 -18.66
CA ASP A 1015 -39.84 -6.51 -18.45
C ASP A 1015 -38.95 -6.10 -19.64
N TYR A 1016 -38.89 -6.91 -20.72
CA TYR A 1016 -38.00 -6.66 -21.86
C TYR A 1016 -38.77 -6.26 -23.12
N ILE A 1017 -38.14 -5.46 -23.97
CA ILE A 1017 -38.50 -5.31 -25.38
C ILE A 1017 -37.69 -6.33 -26.18
N CYS A 1018 -38.39 -7.25 -26.84
CA CYS A 1018 -37.78 -8.27 -27.68
C CYS A 1018 -37.70 -7.78 -29.13
N ILE A 1019 -36.53 -7.90 -29.74
CA ILE A 1019 -36.27 -7.72 -31.17
C ILE A 1019 -36.00 -9.10 -31.76
N GLU A 1020 -36.86 -9.55 -32.65
CA GLU A 1020 -36.75 -10.83 -33.35
C GLU A 1020 -36.38 -10.58 -34.81
N ILE A 1021 -35.27 -11.17 -35.27
CA ILE A 1021 -34.82 -11.12 -36.67
C ILE A 1021 -34.67 -12.56 -37.16
N SER A 1022 -35.41 -12.92 -38.21
CA SER A 1022 -35.42 -14.25 -38.80
C SER A 1022 -35.06 -14.20 -40.28
N ASP A 1023 -34.26 -15.16 -40.75
CA ASP A 1023 -33.89 -15.35 -42.15
C ASP A 1023 -34.18 -16.78 -42.63
N ASN A 1024 -34.38 -16.95 -43.93
CA ASN A 1024 -34.56 -18.25 -44.59
C ASN A 1024 -33.26 -18.80 -45.22
N GLY A 1025 -32.09 -18.43 -44.68
CA GLY A 1025 -30.78 -18.77 -45.23
C GLY A 1025 -30.31 -20.21 -44.97
N LEU A 1026 -29.00 -20.41 -44.97
CA LEU A 1026 -28.38 -21.75 -44.82
C LEU A 1026 -28.57 -22.37 -43.43
N GLY A 1027 -28.87 -21.55 -42.41
CA GLY A 1027 -28.97 -21.99 -41.01
C GLY A 1027 -27.64 -22.41 -40.38
N ILE A 1028 -27.65 -22.67 -39.07
CA ILE A 1028 -26.47 -22.98 -38.25
C ILE A 1028 -26.73 -24.28 -37.48
N ASP A 1029 -25.78 -25.21 -37.52
CA ASP A 1029 -25.83 -26.44 -36.71
C ASP A 1029 -25.50 -26.14 -35.23
N LEU A 1030 -26.54 -25.79 -34.46
CA LEU A 1030 -26.40 -25.41 -33.05
C LEU A 1030 -25.88 -26.56 -32.17
N SER A 1031 -26.04 -27.82 -32.58
CA SER A 1031 -25.58 -28.99 -31.81
C SER A 1031 -24.05 -29.07 -31.73
N LYS A 1032 -23.34 -28.59 -32.77
CA LYS A 1032 -21.87 -28.58 -32.83
C LYS A 1032 -21.23 -27.31 -32.26
N VAL A 1033 -22.02 -26.26 -32.06
CA VAL A 1033 -21.53 -24.88 -31.85
C VAL A 1033 -21.98 -24.26 -30.51
N LYS A 1034 -22.88 -24.92 -29.77
CA LYS A 1034 -23.42 -24.40 -28.50
C LYS A 1034 -22.30 -24.03 -27.52
N GLY A 1035 -22.24 -22.76 -27.11
CA GLY A 1035 -21.20 -22.17 -26.26
C GLY A 1035 -20.05 -21.45 -26.98
N LYS A 1036 -19.88 -21.66 -28.30
CA LYS A 1036 -18.83 -21.01 -29.12
C LYS A 1036 -19.37 -20.05 -30.20
N LEU A 1037 -20.70 -19.93 -30.32
CA LEU A 1037 -21.38 -19.15 -31.36
C LEU A 1037 -20.97 -17.68 -31.39
N PHE A 1038 -20.84 -17.06 -30.21
CA PHE A 1038 -20.47 -15.65 -30.04
C PHE A 1038 -18.96 -15.45 -29.77
N GLY A 1039 -18.13 -16.45 -30.05
CA GLY A 1039 -16.67 -16.36 -29.87
C GLY A 1039 -16.00 -15.46 -30.92
N LEU A 1040 -14.94 -14.75 -30.51
CA LEU A 1040 -14.16 -13.87 -31.40
C LEU A 1040 -13.55 -14.66 -32.57
N TYR A 1041 -13.70 -14.16 -33.81
CA TYR A 1041 -13.19 -14.75 -35.06
C TYR A 1041 -13.68 -16.18 -35.40
N LYS A 1042 -14.87 -16.57 -34.93
CA LYS A 1042 -15.45 -17.89 -35.27
C LYS A 1042 -16.23 -17.84 -36.59
N ARG A 1043 -16.01 -18.84 -37.44
CA ARG A 1043 -16.67 -19.02 -38.75
C ARG A 1043 -17.34 -20.39 -38.81
N PHE A 1044 -18.57 -20.44 -39.30
CA PHE A 1044 -19.40 -21.66 -39.33
C PHE A 1044 -19.63 -22.21 -40.75
N HIS A 1045 -19.34 -21.40 -41.78
CA HIS A 1045 -19.34 -21.79 -43.20
C HIS A 1045 -18.00 -21.42 -43.84
N GLN A 1046 -17.19 -22.41 -44.23
CA GLN A 1046 -15.83 -22.19 -44.76
C GLN A 1046 -15.82 -21.57 -46.17
N HIS A 1047 -16.88 -21.81 -46.96
CA HIS A 1047 -17.01 -21.39 -48.35
C HIS A 1047 -17.53 -19.95 -48.54
N ILE A 1048 -17.98 -19.30 -47.47
CA ILE A 1048 -18.46 -17.90 -47.50
C ILE A 1048 -17.43 -17.01 -46.79
N GLU A 1049 -16.91 -16.02 -47.50
CA GLU A 1049 -15.86 -15.11 -47.03
C GLU A 1049 -16.37 -14.21 -45.90
N GLY A 1050 -15.93 -14.36 -44.64
CA GLY A 1050 -16.47 -13.61 -43.50
C GLY A 1050 -15.51 -13.47 -42.32
N ARG A 1051 -15.61 -12.33 -41.61
CA ARG A 1051 -14.65 -11.89 -40.57
C ARG A 1051 -14.81 -12.57 -39.20
N GLY A 1052 -15.96 -13.21 -38.92
CA GLY A 1052 -16.25 -13.86 -37.63
C GLY A 1052 -16.35 -12.91 -36.43
N LEU A 1053 -16.48 -11.59 -36.67
CA LEU A 1053 -16.56 -10.54 -35.65
C LEU A 1053 -18.00 -10.06 -35.39
N GLY A 1054 -18.90 -10.14 -36.38
CA GLY A 1054 -20.24 -9.53 -36.31
C GLY A 1054 -21.10 -10.06 -35.15
N LEU A 1055 -21.19 -11.38 -34.99
CA LEU A 1055 -21.98 -11.97 -33.90
C LEU A 1055 -21.38 -11.69 -32.51
N HIS A 1056 -20.05 -11.59 -32.40
CA HIS A 1056 -19.39 -11.23 -31.15
C HIS A 1056 -19.68 -9.78 -30.74
N LEU A 1057 -19.68 -8.85 -31.71
CA LEU A 1057 -20.06 -7.45 -31.50
C LEU A 1057 -21.52 -7.33 -31.08
N VAL A 1058 -22.43 -8.06 -31.74
CA VAL A 1058 -23.86 -8.12 -31.36
C VAL A 1058 -24.02 -8.59 -29.92
N LYS A 1059 -23.36 -9.69 -29.52
CA LYS A 1059 -23.42 -10.19 -28.14
C LYS A 1059 -22.89 -9.17 -27.13
N THR A 1060 -21.73 -8.58 -27.42
CA THR A 1060 -21.09 -7.58 -26.54
C THR A 1060 -21.97 -6.35 -26.36
N GLN A 1061 -22.59 -5.85 -27.43
CA GLN A 1061 -23.48 -4.69 -27.37
C GLN A 1061 -24.77 -4.99 -26.61
N VAL A 1062 -25.36 -6.18 -26.80
CA VAL A 1062 -26.55 -6.61 -26.06
C VAL A 1062 -26.25 -6.77 -24.56
N ASP A 1063 -25.11 -7.37 -24.21
CA ASP A 1063 -24.69 -7.52 -22.80
C ASP A 1063 -24.43 -6.16 -22.14
N LEU A 1064 -23.85 -5.20 -22.87
CA LEU A 1064 -23.64 -3.83 -22.38
C LEU A 1064 -24.95 -3.06 -22.17
N LEU A 1065 -26.01 -3.40 -22.91
CA LEU A 1065 -27.36 -2.86 -22.70
C LEU A 1065 -28.10 -3.57 -21.55
N GLY A 1066 -27.46 -4.51 -20.84
CA GLY A 1066 -28.10 -5.33 -19.80
C GLY A 1066 -29.07 -6.38 -20.35
N GLY A 1067 -29.06 -6.59 -21.67
CA GLY A 1067 -29.95 -7.49 -22.38
C GLY A 1067 -29.42 -8.91 -22.53
N LYS A 1068 -30.21 -9.78 -23.17
CA LYS A 1068 -29.81 -11.15 -23.53
C LYS A 1068 -30.12 -11.46 -24.99
N ILE A 1069 -29.37 -12.38 -25.58
CA ILE A 1069 -29.59 -12.86 -26.95
C ILE A 1069 -29.74 -14.37 -26.97
N GLU A 1070 -30.78 -14.83 -27.66
CA GLU A 1070 -31.11 -16.24 -27.90
C GLU A 1070 -31.10 -16.50 -29.40
N VAL A 1071 -30.72 -17.71 -29.81
CA VAL A 1071 -30.61 -18.10 -31.21
C VAL A 1071 -31.30 -19.44 -31.40
N ASP A 1072 -32.20 -19.50 -32.37
CA ASP A 1072 -32.79 -20.73 -32.88
C ASP A 1072 -32.41 -20.86 -34.36
N SER A 1073 -31.92 -22.03 -34.77
CA SER A 1073 -31.43 -22.22 -36.14
C SER A 1073 -31.39 -23.67 -36.52
N ARG A 1074 -31.74 -23.94 -37.77
CA ARG A 1074 -31.77 -25.28 -38.37
C ARG A 1074 -31.12 -25.22 -39.74
N VAL A 1075 -30.20 -26.15 -39.98
CA VAL A 1075 -29.46 -26.25 -41.24
C VAL A 1075 -30.43 -26.45 -42.40
N GLY A 1076 -30.36 -25.58 -43.40
CA GLY A 1076 -31.22 -25.59 -44.58
C GLY A 1076 -32.59 -24.93 -44.41
N GLU A 1077 -32.98 -24.53 -43.19
CA GLU A 1077 -34.26 -23.83 -42.95
C GLU A 1077 -34.04 -22.33 -42.73
N GLY A 1078 -33.05 -21.95 -41.91
CA GLY A 1078 -32.77 -20.54 -41.60
C GLY A 1078 -32.29 -20.29 -40.16
N THR A 1079 -32.20 -19.02 -39.77
CA THR A 1079 -31.75 -18.59 -38.43
C THR A 1079 -32.68 -17.53 -37.87
N THR A 1080 -32.98 -17.62 -36.58
CA THR A 1080 -33.77 -16.65 -35.83
C THR A 1080 -32.98 -16.18 -34.61
N PHE A 1081 -32.74 -14.88 -34.51
CA PHE A 1081 -32.13 -14.23 -33.35
C PHE A 1081 -33.21 -13.50 -32.56
N LYS A 1082 -33.25 -13.73 -31.24
CA LYS A 1082 -34.13 -13.02 -30.30
C LYS A 1082 -33.29 -12.23 -29.33
N ILE A 1083 -33.41 -10.91 -29.34
CA ILE A 1083 -32.64 -9.99 -28.53
C ILE A 1083 -33.59 -9.32 -27.55
N TYR A 1084 -33.35 -9.49 -26.26
CA TYR A 1084 -34.15 -8.92 -25.19
C TYR A 1084 -33.36 -7.78 -24.57
N ILE A 1085 -33.93 -6.57 -24.58
CA ILE A 1085 -33.33 -5.35 -24.04
C ILE A 1085 -34.26 -4.74 -23.02
#